data_AF-A0A924U5X2-F1
#
_entry.id   AF-A0A924U5X2-F1
#
_cell.length_a   1.000
_cell.length_b   1.000
_cell.length_c   1.000
_cell.angle_alpha   90.00
_cell.angle_beta   90.00
_cell.angle_gamma   90.00
#
_symmetry.space_group_name_H-M   'P 1'
#
loop_
_entity.id
_entity.type
_entity.pdbx_description
1 polymer ?
#
loop_
_entity_poly.entity_id
_entity_poly.type
_entity_poly.pdbx_seq_one_letter_code
_entity_poly.pdbx_strand_id
1 'polypeptide(L)'
;MNPSDKPAAFQGEAAYRLLFDRNPWPMWVYDAQTLHFLAVNEAAVASYGYSEAEFLRMSLPDIRPEDEHAQLTAYLAAPESQRHSGLNWRHRRRSGELIWVQIVSEAIEFAGRPARLVLAQDVTQRLRAEHDLRLSERRYRDIVETATEGIWAIDAQARTSFVNPKMAHMLGYSVDEMAGRPLTDFMDAQGAEIAKANLERRRQGVAEQHDFKFQRKDGGELWASIATNPVLDEAGAYAGALAMVTDITERRRNDQQLKLLASSVARFNDIVLITEAEPQDEPGPRILFVNEAFERRTGYTRDEVLGRSPRFLQGPRTDKAELRRIGEALRRWEPVRSELINCTKRGEEFWVELDMLPIADSTGSFTHWVAVQHDITARKRAQARDASRARVMALMADGAPLPLVFEAIVEGIASTQHDTQCSVQLLDASGALPPHGAAPGPPASWSAPILSHSGVVLGAFDVHHRDGRSPSAAEVAAVAEATKVAAVAIERKRADAALRESQKMEALGTLAGGIAHDFNNILGAILGNLALVRQEGCVTAAAAAQLAQVNQSALRARDLVHQILAFSRQQAHLAVSQPLRPLVSRALDHLRAMLPTGERLSACLTDDELNGEVDANQMQQVLVNLCTNAWHATSSDGGSIEVGLEALTVGINGTRRTEPLAPGRWAHLWVRDTGSGMDEATRARIFEPFFTTKPVGRGTGLGLAVVHGIVTEHRGLISVDTAVGLGSTIHIYLPATEAARAPAPPPLAPAEAAPPTEGVAPNILLVDDDAVMLLTGTALLRGLGYRVAAVGGGREALDAVRDRTPGFDLVVCDHNMPDCSGIDVARSLAASHAGLPVVIYSGYIDAELQARASALGVRALVQKENSVEELGATIRRVLAEPLR
;
A
#
# COMPACT_ATOMS: atom_id res chain seq x y z
N MET A 1 61.64 -41.05 -132.84
CA MET A 1 61.72 -42.42 -133.39
C MET A 1 60.42 -43.13 -133.01
N ASN A 2 59.91 -43.96 -133.93
CA ASN A 2 58.55 -44.49 -134.11
C ASN A 2 57.62 -44.77 -132.90
N PRO A 3 56.30 -44.56 -133.08
CA PRO A 3 55.22 -45.16 -132.30
C PRO A 3 54.75 -46.47 -132.95
N SER A 4 55.15 -47.62 -132.41
CA SER A 4 54.56 -48.91 -132.76
C SER A 4 55.18 -49.98 -131.87
N ASP A 5 54.49 -50.35 -130.78
CA ASP A 5 54.40 -51.74 -130.30
C ASP A 5 53.48 -51.80 -129.07
N LYS A 6 52.23 -52.21 -129.31
CA LYS A 6 51.37 -52.82 -128.29
C LYS A 6 51.86 -54.25 -128.05
N PRO A 7 52.15 -54.62 -126.81
CA PRO A 7 51.50 -55.78 -126.19
C PRO A 7 51.13 -55.44 -124.72
N ALA A 8 50.14 -55.96 -124.01
CA ALA A 8 49.23 -57.07 -124.16
C ALA A 8 48.03 -56.79 -123.23
N ALA A 9 46.81 -57.00 -123.71
CA ALA A 9 45.58 -56.90 -122.91
C ALA A 9 45.41 -58.04 -121.86
N PHE A 10 46.49 -58.74 -121.50
CA PHE A 10 46.47 -59.93 -120.62
C PHE A 10 47.05 -59.68 -119.20
N GLN A 11 47.55 -58.48 -118.88
CA GLN A 11 48.06 -58.15 -117.53
C GLN A 11 47.04 -57.43 -116.60
N GLY A 12 45.93 -56.89 -117.13
CA GLY A 12 44.98 -56.11 -116.32
C GLY A 12 44.03 -56.93 -115.43
N GLU A 13 43.59 -58.10 -115.90
CA GLU A 13 42.55 -58.90 -115.21
C GLU A 13 43.07 -59.58 -113.94
N ALA A 14 44.31 -60.08 -113.95
CA ALA A 14 44.92 -60.74 -112.80
C ALA A 14 45.29 -59.75 -111.68
N ALA A 15 45.76 -58.54 -112.04
CA ALA A 15 46.10 -57.48 -111.09
C ALA A 15 44.85 -56.90 -110.41
N TYR A 16 43.77 -56.71 -111.17
CA TYR A 16 42.49 -56.25 -110.64
C TYR A 16 41.89 -57.26 -109.65
N ARG A 17 41.86 -58.56 -110.00
CA ARG A 17 41.41 -59.62 -109.08
C ARG A 17 42.21 -59.63 -107.79
N LEU A 18 43.54 -59.51 -107.87
CA LEU A 18 44.39 -59.48 -106.68
C LEU A 18 44.05 -58.31 -105.75
N LEU A 19 43.88 -57.10 -106.29
CA LEU A 19 43.56 -55.90 -105.48
C LEU A 19 42.16 -55.95 -104.86
N PHE A 20 41.18 -56.51 -105.57
CA PHE A 20 39.82 -56.69 -105.08
C PHE A 20 39.76 -57.77 -103.99
N ASP A 21 40.31 -58.95 -104.26
CA ASP A 21 40.26 -60.11 -103.36
C ASP A 21 41.09 -59.88 -102.09
N ARG A 22 42.26 -59.23 -102.20
CA ARG A 22 43.15 -58.95 -101.06
C ARG A 22 42.82 -57.67 -100.31
N ASN A 23 41.79 -56.90 -100.70
CA ASN A 23 41.44 -55.69 -99.96
C ASN A 23 40.93 -56.07 -98.56
N PRO A 24 41.48 -55.49 -97.47
CA PRO A 24 41.05 -55.81 -96.12
C PRO A 24 39.63 -55.31 -95.80
N TRP A 25 39.06 -54.45 -96.63
CA TRP A 25 37.71 -53.94 -96.48
C TRP A 25 36.71 -54.75 -97.30
N PRO A 26 35.49 -54.97 -96.79
CA PRO A 26 34.39 -55.51 -97.58
C PRO A 26 34.20 -54.74 -98.87
N MET A 27 34.35 -55.44 -99.99
CA MET A 27 34.11 -54.90 -101.33
C MET A 27 33.22 -55.83 -102.14
N TRP A 28 32.39 -55.23 -102.98
CA TRP A 28 31.56 -55.96 -103.92
C TRP A 28 31.31 -55.16 -105.19
N VAL A 29 31.06 -55.88 -106.27
CA VAL A 29 30.54 -55.35 -107.53
C VAL A 29 29.08 -55.76 -107.63
N TYR A 30 28.19 -54.85 -107.99
CA TYR A 30 26.79 -55.17 -108.27
C TYR A 30 26.34 -54.61 -109.62
N ASP A 31 25.36 -55.25 -110.23
CA ASP A 31 24.78 -54.87 -111.51
C ASP A 31 23.94 -53.60 -111.37
N ALA A 32 24.22 -52.58 -112.19
CA ALA A 32 23.60 -51.26 -112.01
C ALA A 32 22.09 -51.24 -112.32
N GLN A 33 21.56 -52.23 -113.05
CA GLN A 33 20.14 -52.31 -113.43
C GLN A 33 19.36 -53.21 -112.47
N THR A 34 19.90 -54.39 -112.16
CA THR A 34 19.21 -55.42 -111.37
C THR A 34 19.56 -55.38 -109.89
N LEU A 35 20.60 -54.64 -109.49
CA LEU A 35 21.12 -54.52 -108.13
C LEU A 35 21.65 -55.83 -107.52
N HIS A 36 21.81 -56.88 -108.33
CA HIS A 36 22.36 -58.16 -107.90
C HIS A 36 23.87 -58.09 -107.79
N PHE A 37 24.44 -58.77 -106.79
CA PHE A 37 25.89 -58.84 -106.65
C PHE A 37 26.51 -59.68 -107.78
N LEU A 38 27.53 -59.15 -108.42
CA LEU A 38 28.28 -59.77 -109.52
C LEU A 38 29.64 -60.32 -109.06
N ALA A 39 30.24 -59.72 -108.03
CA ALA A 39 31.46 -60.20 -107.39
C ALA A 39 31.53 -59.69 -105.95
N VAL A 40 32.10 -60.47 -105.03
CA VAL A 40 32.37 -60.06 -103.64
C VAL A 40 33.76 -60.52 -103.24
N ASN A 41 34.48 -59.75 -102.42
CA ASN A 41 35.80 -60.15 -101.96
C ASN A 41 35.74 -60.98 -100.67
N GLU A 42 36.89 -61.58 -100.29
CA GLU A 42 36.99 -62.40 -99.08
C GLU A 42 36.63 -61.61 -97.80
N ALA A 43 36.96 -60.32 -97.74
CA ALA A 43 36.63 -59.48 -96.60
C ALA A 43 35.11 -59.25 -96.45
N ALA A 44 34.36 -59.14 -97.55
CA ALA A 44 32.91 -59.04 -97.52
C ALA A 44 32.26 -60.34 -97.05
N VAL A 45 32.75 -61.48 -97.55
CA VAL A 45 32.33 -62.82 -97.10
C VAL A 45 32.57 -62.97 -95.59
N ALA A 46 33.76 -62.62 -95.12
CA ALA A 46 34.12 -62.73 -93.71
C ALA A 46 33.31 -61.77 -92.80
N SER A 47 33.12 -60.52 -93.24
CA SER A 47 32.46 -59.48 -92.42
C SER A 47 30.95 -59.66 -92.33
N TYR A 48 30.30 -60.11 -93.41
CA TYR A 48 28.84 -60.27 -93.46
C TYR A 48 28.39 -61.70 -93.18
N GLY A 49 29.28 -62.69 -93.29
CA GLY A 49 29.03 -64.10 -92.96
C GLY A 49 28.26 -64.89 -94.03
N TYR A 50 27.91 -64.27 -95.16
CA TYR A 50 27.37 -64.99 -96.32
C TYR A 50 28.53 -65.56 -97.15
N SER A 51 28.39 -66.78 -97.65
CA SER A 51 29.32 -67.33 -98.64
C SER A 51 29.24 -66.54 -99.94
N GLU A 52 30.31 -66.58 -100.74
CA GLU A 52 30.34 -65.92 -102.07
C GLU A 52 29.14 -66.34 -102.93
N ALA A 53 28.82 -67.63 -102.97
CA ALA A 53 27.68 -68.15 -103.72
C ALA A 53 26.32 -67.63 -103.22
N GLU A 54 26.18 -67.36 -101.91
CA GLU A 54 24.97 -66.73 -101.36
C GLU A 54 24.91 -65.26 -101.75
N PHE A 55 26.00 -64.52 -101.62
CA PHE A 55 26.09 -63.13 -102.05
C PHE A 55 25.71 -62.96 -103.52
N LEU A 56 26.24 -63.79 -104.42
CA LEU A 56 25.95 -63.71 -105.86
C LEU A 56 24.49 -64.01 -106.23
N ARG A 57 23.70 -64.58 -105.31
CA ARG A 57 22.24 -64.77 -105.48
C ARG A 57 21.41 -63.66 -104.84
N MET A 58 22.04 -62.77 -104.09
CA MET A 58 21.39 -61.66 -103.39
C MET A 58 21.49 -60.36 -104.19
N SER A 59 20.75 -59.37 -103.72
CA SER A 59 20.71 -58.00 -104.21
C SER A 59 20.92 -57.00 -103.07
N LEU A 60 21.18 -55.74 -103.40
CA LEU A 60 21.43 -54.70 -102.39
C LEU A 60 20.35 -54.59 -101.27
N PRO A 61 19.04 -54.71 -101.55
CA PRO A 61 18.02 -54.71 -100.49
C PRO A 61 18.14 -55.86 -99.48
N ASP A 62 18.68 -57.03 -99.88
CA ASP A 62 18.70 -58.23 -99.03
C ASP A 62 19.64 -58.08 -97.81
N ILE A 63 20.71 -57.31 -97.98
CA ILE A 63 21.66 -56.98 -96.91
C ILE A 63 21.25 -55.75 -96.09
N ARG A 64 20.02 -55.24 -96.24
CA ARG A 64 19.51 -54.06 -95.53
C ARG A 64 18.18 -54.35 -94.86
N PRO A 65 17.83 -53.64 -93.77
CA PRO A 65 16.50 -53.75 -93.19
C PRO A 65 15.46 -53.12 -94.12
N GLU A 66 14.22 -53.63 -94.07
CA GLU A 66 13.14 -53.27 -95.00
C GLU A 66 12.76 -51.78 -94.92
N ASP A 67 12.93 -51.15 -93.75
CA ASP A 67 12.65 -49.72 -93.53
C ASP A 67 13.60 -48.80 -94.31
N GLU A 68 14.79 -49.28 -94.71
CA GLU A 68 15.73 -48.50 -95.53
C GLU A 68 15.58 -48.74 -97.04
N HIS A 69 14.68 -49.63 -97.49
CA HIS A 69 14.51 -49.92 -98.91
C HIS A 69 14.03 -48.69 -99.71
N ALA A 70 13.14 -47.88 -99.12
CA ALA A 70 12.67 -46.63 -99.72
C ALA A 70 13.80 -45.60 -99.84
N GLN A 71 14.63 -45.48 -98.80
CA GLN A 71 15.79 -44.60 -98.78
C GLN A 71 16.85 -45.04 -99.79
N LEU A 72 17.10 -46.35 -99.91
CA LEU A 72 17.99 -46.92 -100.91
C LEU A 72 17.50 -46.60 -102.33
N THR A 73 16.20 -46.76 -102.59
CA THR A 73 15.61 -46.47 -103.90
C THR A 73 15.79 -44.98 -104.27
N ALA A 74 15.53 -44.07 -103.33
CA ALA A 74 15.75 -42.64 -103.54
C ALA A 74 17.24 -42.30 -103.76
N TYR A 75 18.15 -42.93 -103.02
CA TYR A 75 19.58 -42.75 -103.17
C TYR A 75 20.09 -43.23 -104.55
N LEU A 76 19.57 -44.37 -105.04
CA LEU A 76 19.91 -44.89 -106.36
C LEU A 76 19.33 -44.05 -107.50
N ALA A 77 18.17 -43.41 -107.30
CA ALA A 77 17.58 -42.51 -108.29
C ALA A 77 18.28 -41.15 -108.40
N ALA A 78 19.04 -40.73 -107.38
CA ALA A 78 19.73 -39.45 -107.36
C ALA A 78 20.89 -39.39 -108.39
N PRO A 79 21.15 -38.23 -109.03
CA PRO A 79 22.31 -38.01 -109.88
C PRO A 79 23.61 -38.38 -109.15
N GLU A 80 24.59 -38.91 -109.88
CA GLU A 80 25.84 -39.40 -109.29
C GLU A 80 26.61 -38.29 -108.51
N SER A 81 26.50 -37.04 -108.94
CA SER A 81 27.06 -35.86 -108.26
C SER A 81 26.38 -35.52 -106.92
N GLN A 82 25.20 -36.08 -106.62
CA GLN A 82 24.43 -35.87 -105.38
C GLN A 82 24.45 -37.09 -104.45
N ARG A 83 25.14 -38.16 -104.81
CA ARG A 83 25.35 -39.32 -103.94
C ARG A 83 26.47 -38.99 -102.95
N HIS A 84 26.08 -38.61 -101.74
CA HIS A 84 27.01 -38.14 -100.71
C HIS A 84 27.90 -39.28 -100.17
N SER A 85 29.22 -39.15 -100.32
CA SER A 85 30.20 -39.90 -99.51
C SER A 85 30.11 -39.41 -98.07
N GLY A 86 29.47 -40.17 -97.18
CA GLY A 86 29.27 -39.79 -95.77
C GLY A 86 28.02 -40.33 -95.09
N LEU A 87 27.08 -40.89 -95.84
CA LEU A 87 25.88 -41.54 -95.27
C LEU A 87 26.23 -42.92 -94.69
N ASN A 88 25.80 -43.15 -93.44
CA ASN A 88 25.88 -44.45 -92.79
C ASN A 88 24.57 -45.21 -93.04
N TRP A 89 24.68 -46.41 -93.57
CA TRP A 89 23.58 -47.34 -93.85
C TRP A 89 23.49 -48.41 -92.78
N ARG A 90 22.31 -48.95 -92.52
CA ARG A 90 22.20 -50.18 -91.72
C ARG A 90 22.28 -51.37 -92.64
N HIS A 91 23.33 -52.17 -92.48
CA HIS A 91 23.41 -53.47 -93.14
C HIS A 91 23.11 -54.60 -92.16
N ARG A 92 22.55 -55.69 -92.66
CA ARG A 92 22.24 -56.90 -91.93
C ARG A 92 23.22 -58.01 -92.31
N ARG A 93 23.92 -58.55 -91.33
CA ARG A 93 24.77 -59.75 -91.48
C ARG A 93 23.92 -61.01 -91.56
N ARG A 94 24.50 -62.13 -91.97
CA ARG A 94 23.84 -63.45 -91.98
C ARG A 94 23.27 -63.87 -90.61
N SER A 95 23.94 -63.48 -89.53
CA SER A 95 23.49 -63.72 -88.15
C SER A 95 22.20 -62.97 -87.78
N GLY A 96 21.75 -62.02 -88.62
CA GLY A 96 20.66 -61.09 -88.32
C GLY A 96 21.12 -59.82 -87.62
N GLU A 97 22.40 -59.72 -87.23
CA GLU A 97 22.96 -58.51 -86.60
C GLU A 97 22.93 -57.32 -87.57
N LEU A 98 22.45 -56.17 -87.08
CA LEU A 98 22.51 -54.90 -87.79
C LEU A 98 23.80 -54.16 -87.45
N ILE A 99 24.53 -53.78 -88.49
CA ILE A 99 25.74 -52.98 -88.42
C ILE A 99 25.56 -51.66 -89.16
N TRP A 100 26.19 -50.60 -88.67
CA TRP A 100 26.26 -49.32 -89.37
C TRP A 100 27.44 -49.36 -90.34
N VAL A 101 27.17 -49.07 -91.60
CA VAL A 101 28.14 -49.19 -92.68
C VAL A 101 28.20 -47.90 -93.48
N GLN A 102 29.38 -47.31 -93.54
CA GLN A 102 29.67 -46.23 -94.47
C GLN A 102 30.11 -46.84 -95.80
N ILE A 103 29.49 -46.42 -96.91
CA ILE A 103 29.81 -46.96 -98.24
C ILE A 103 30.43 -45.88 -99.13
N VAL A 104 31.37 -46.31 -99.96
CA VAL A 104 31.90 -45.56 -101.10
C VAL A 104 31.63 -46.39 -102.35
N SER A 105 31.07 -45.80 -103.41
CA SER A 105 30.67 -46.54 -104.61
C SER A 105 31.02 -45.81 -105.90
N GLU A 106 31.61 -46.53 -106.85
CA GLU A 106 32.07 -46.01 -108.15
C GLU A 106 31.48 -46.84 -109.31
N ALA A 107 31.13 -46.19 -110.43
CA ALA A 107 30.61 -46.84 -111.62
C ALA A 107 31.73 -47.50 -112.43
N ILE A 108 31.53 -48.76 -112.84
CA ILE A 108 32.50 -49.53 -113.63
C ILE A 108 31.80 -50.34 -114.73
N GLU A 109 32.56 -50.79 -115.72
CA GLU A 109 32.12 -51.85 -116.64
C GLU A 109 32.68 -53.19 -116.16
N PHE A 110 31.81 -54.19 -115.95
CA PHE A 110 32.21 -55.51 -115.45
C PHE A 110 31.58 -56.60 -116.32
N ALA A 111 32.41 -57.46 -116.91
CA ALA A 111 31.99 -58.53 -117.83
C ALA A 111 31.06 -58.05 -118.98
N GLY A 112 31.32 -56.86 -119.52
CA GLY A 112 30.55 -56.25 -120.62
C GLY A 112 29.19 -55.65 -120.20
N ARG A 113 28.98 -55.41 -118.90
CA ARG A 113 27.74 -54.85 -118.34
C ARG A 113 28.03 -53.63 -117.45
N PRO A 114 27.11 -52.64 -117.37
CA PRO A 114 27.23 -51.53 -116.43
C PRO A 114 27.06 -52.03 -114.99
N ALA A 115 28.07 -51.83 -114.16
CA ALA A 115 28.12 -52.29 -112.78
C ALA A 115 28.65 -51.20 -111.85
N ARG A 116 28.65 -51.46 -110.54
CA ARG A 116 29.20 -50.55 -109.53
C ARG A 116 30.07 -51.30 -108.53
N LEU A 117 31.27 -50.80 -108.31
CA LEU A 117 32.16 -51.24 -107.24
C LEU A 117 31.78 -50.49 -105.95
N VAL A 118 31.73 -51.21 -104.83
CA VAL A 118 31.43 -50.66 -103.51
C VAL A 118 32.51 -51.10 -102.54
N LEU A 119 32.99 -50.17 -101.73
CA LEU A 119 33.74 -50.43 -100.50
C LEU A 119 32.85 -50.06 -99.32
N ALA A 120 32.79 -50.95 -98.33
CA ALA A 120 31.93 -50.82 -97.17
C ALA A 120 32.74 -50.91 -95.87
N GLN A 121 32.67 -49.86 -95.06
CA GLN A 121 33.34 -49.75 -93.76
C GLN A 121 32.32 -49.83 -92.63
N ASP A 122 32.49 -50.79 -91.71
CA ASP A 122 31.69 -50.88 -90.48
C ASP A 122 32.11 -49.77 -89.49
N VAL A 123 31.16 -48.94 -89.07
CA VAL A 123 31.35 -47.79 -88.16
C VAL A 123 30.59 -47.95 -86.84
N THR A 124 30.07 -49.15 -86.53
CA THR A 124 29.17 -49.40 -85.40
C THR A 124 29.78 -49.06 -84.04
N GLN A 125 31.03 -49.47 -83.77
CA GLN A 125 31.68 -49.25 -82.47
C GLN A 125 31.89 -47.77 -82.15
N ARG A 126 32.27 -46.98 -83.17
CA ARG A 126 32.49 -45.54 -83.03
C ARG A 126 31.21 -44.82 -82.61
N LEU A 127 30.09 -45.09 -83.28
CA LEU A 127 28.82 -44.44 -82.99
C LEU A 127 28.28 -44.78 -81.59
N ARG A 128 28.51 -46.01 -81.10
CA ARG A 128 28.13 -46.40 -79.72
C ARG A 128 28.92 -45.63 -78.66
N ALA A 129 30.25 -45.53 -78.82
CA ALA A 129 31.09 -44.81 -77.86
C ALA A 129 30.74 -43.31 -77.75
N GLU A 130 30.48 -42.66 -78.89
CA GLU A 130 30.06 -41.24 -78.90
C GLU A 130 28.69 -41.02 -78.23
N HIS A 131 27.76 -41.97 -78.39
CA HIS A 131 26.45 -41.90 -77.74
C HIS A 131 26.55 -42.07 -76.22
N ASP A 132 27.30 -43.06 -75.75
CA ASP A 132 27.41 -43.38 -74.32
C ASP A 132 28.10 -42.24 -73.55
N LEU A 133 29.10 -41.59 -74.15
CA LEU A 133 29.75 -40.40 -73.57
C LEU A 133 28.75 -39.26 -73.39
N ARG A 134 27.96 -38.94 -74.42
CA ARG A 134 26.93 -37.88 -74.36
C ARG A 134 25.83 -38.17 -73.32
N LEU A 135 25.47 -39.44 -73.13
CA LEU A 135 24.47 -39.83 -72.15
C LEU A 135 25.02 -39.69 -70.72
N SER A 136 26.28 -40.08 -70.51
CA SER A 136 26.98 -39.94 -69.24
C SER A 136 27.14 -38.46 -68.83
N GLU A 137 27.59 -37.59 -69.74
CA GLU A 137 27.74 -36.15 -69.49
C GLU A 137 26.42 -35.48 -69.09
N ARG A 138 25.31 -35.82 -69.78
CA ARG A 138 23.98 -35.32 -69.41
C ARG A 138 23.54 -35.80 -68.04
N ARG A 139 23.73 -37.09 -67.74
CA ARG A 139 23.37 -37.67 -66.45
C ARG A 139 24.10 -37.00 -65.29
N TYR A 140 25.40 -36.72 -65.43
CA TYR A 140 26.15 -36.02 -64.38
C TYR A 140 25.70 -34.58 -64.19
N ARG A 141 25.41 -33.87 -65.28
CA ARG A 141 24.88 -32.50 -65.23
C ARG A 141 23.55 -32.44 -64.47
N ASP A 142 22.62 -33.32 -64.80
CA ASP A 142 21.28 -33.36 -64.18
C ASP A 142 21.36 -33.62 -62.68
N ILE A 143 22.22 -34.55 -62.24
CA ILE A 143 22.43 -34.85 -60.81
C ILE A 143 22.91 -33.60 -60.04
N VAL A 144 23.86 -32.87 -60.62
CA VAL A 144 24.45 -31.69 -59.94
C VAL A 144 23.50 -30.49 -59.97
N GLU A 145 22.79 -30.27 -61.08
CA GLU A 145 21.87 -29.13 -61.24
C GLU A 145 20.59 -29.27 -60.41
N THR A 146 20.10 -30.51 -60.19
CA THR A 146 18.87 -30.80 -59.42
C THR A 146 19.11 -31.12 -57.95
N ALA A 147 20.38 -31.09 -57.48
CA ALA A 147 20.72 -31.36 -56.09
C ALA A 147 20.02 -30.38 -55.14
N THR A 148 19.49 -30.91 -54.03
CA THR A 148 18.87 -30.11 -52.96
C THR A 148 19.88 -29.39 -52.08
N GLU A 149 21.16 -29.79 -52.17
CA GLU A 149 22.29 -29.15 -51.51
C GLU A 149 22.99 -28.17 -52.45
N GLY A 150 23.60 -27.13 -51.86
CA GLY A 150 24.50 -26.26 -52.58
C GLY A 150 25.81 -26.97 -52.87
N ILE A 151 26.20 -27.05 -54.15
CA ILE A 151 27.48 -27.61 -54.57
C ILE A 151 28.35 -26.46 -55.05
N TRP A 152 29.55 -26.34 -54.47
CA TRP A 152 30.50 -25.29 -54.80
C TRP A 152 31.91 -25.86 -54.91
N ALA A 153 32.53 -25.72 -56.08
CA ALA A 153 33.93 -26.03 -56.28
C ALA A 153 34.78 -24.76 -56.46
N ILE A 154 35.99 -24.79 -55.92
CA ILE A 154 37.01 -23.76 -56.11
C ILE A 154 38.26 -24.35 -56.76
N ASP A 155 39.01 -23.53 -57.50
CA ASP A 155 40.31 -23.87 -58.04
C ASP A 155 41.46 -23.72 -57.00
N ALA A 156 42.69 -24.02 -57.42
CA ALA A 156 43.89 -23.91 -56.57
C ALA A 156 44.17 -22.48 -56.07
N GLN A 157 43.63 -21.46 -56.76
CA GLN A 157 43.71 -20.04 -56.39
C GLN A 157 42.50 -19.59 -55.54
N ALA A 158 41.66 -20.54 -55.11
CA ALA A 158 40.46 -20.32 -54.31
C ALA A 158 39.38 -19.44 -55.00
N ARG A 159 39.35 -19.46 -56.34
CA ARG A 159 38.27 -18.86 -57.13
C ARG A 159 37.22 -19.91 -57.44
N THR A 160 35.96 -19.49 -57.50
CA THR A 160 34.83 -20.36 -57.85
C THR A 160 35.01 -20.92 -59.27
N SER A 161 35.30 -22.21 -59.36
CA SER A 161 35.41 -22.94 -60.63
C SER A 161 34.07 -23.51 -61.07
N PHE A 162 33.22 -23.88 -60.11
CA PHE A 162 31.88 -24.39 -60.37
C PHE A 162 30.93 -24.07 -59.21
N VAL A 163 29.67 -23.77 -59.52
CA VAL A 163 28.61 -23.64 -58.52
C VAL A 163 27.29 -24.10 -59.13
N ASN A 164 26.52 -24.90 -58.39
CA ASN A 164 25.20 -25.33 -58.87
C ASN A 164 24.12 -24.25 -58.61
N PRO A 165 22.97 -24.32 -59.30
CA PRO A 165 21.89 -23.34 -59.14
C PRO A 165 21.39 -23.22 -57.69
N LYS A 166 21.39 -24.32 -56.94
CA LYS A 166 20.93 -24.32 -55.54
C LYS A 166 21.83 -23.47 -54.64
N MET A 167 23.14 -23.57 -54.78
CA MET A 167 24.09 -22.75 -54.00
C MET A 167 23.95 -21.26 -54.34
N ALA A 168 23.86 -20.94 -55.64
CA ALA A 168 23.65 -19.57 -56.11
C ALA A 168 22.37 -18.97 -55.51
N HIS A 169 21.27 -19.73 -55.55
CA HIS A 169 20.00 -19.36 -54.93
C HIS A 169 20.09 -19.19 -53.40
N MET A 170 20.82 -20.05 -52.69
CA MET A 170 21.02 -19.92 -51.24
C MET A 170 21.70 -18.59 -50.86
N LEU A 171 22.67 -18.13 -51.64
CA LEU A 171 23.37 -16.86 -51.41
C LEU A 171 22.69 -15.64 -52.07
N GLY A 172 21.71 -15.85 -52.95
CA GLY A 172 21.03 -14.78 -53.68
C GLY A 172 21.84 -14.20 -54.85
N TYR A 173 22.81 -14.95 -55.36
CA TYR A 173 23.58 -14.59 -56.57
C TYR A 173 23.15 -15.46 -57.75
N SER A 174 23.52 -15.04 -58.97
CA SER A 174 23.48 -15.95 -60.13
C SER A 174 24.77 -16.78 -60.22
N VAL A 175 24.73 -17.91 -60.94
CA VAL A 175 25.91 -18.75 -61.20
C VAL A 175 27.03 -17.93 -61.87
N ASP A 176 26.67 -17.09 -62.84
CA ASP A 176 27.62 -16.25 -63.58
C ASP A 176 28.25 -15.16 -62.69
N GLU A 177 27.49 -14.60 -61.75
CA GLU A 177 28.01 -13.63 -60.78
C GLU A 177 28.99 -14.26 -59.79
N MET A 178 28.93 -15.58 -59.58
CA MET A 178 29.79 -16.30 -58.66
C MET A 178 31.03 -16.87 -59.33
N ALA A 179 30.93 -17.27 -60.59
CA ALA A 179 32.02 -17.87 -61.35
C ALA A 179 33.27 -16.96 -61.41
N GLY A 180 34.44 -17.54 -61.17
CA GLY A 180 35.75 -16.86 -61.23
C GLY A 180 36.07 -15.90 -60.09
N ARG A 181 35.11 -15.59 -59.21
CA ARG A 181 35.33 -14.74 -58.03
C ARG A 181 35.97 -15.52 -56.88
N PRO A 182 36.79 -14.86 -56.03
CA PRO A 182 37.32 -15.48 -54.83
C PRO A 182 36.21 -15.93 -53.87
N LEU A 183 36.38 -17.09 -53.22
CA LEU A 183 35.43 -17.59 -52.21
C LEU A 183 35.14 -16.58 -51.09
N THR A 184 36.13 -15.77 -50.71
CA THR A 184 36.04 -14.80 -49.62
C THR A 184 35.08 -13.64 -49.90
N ASP A 185 34.71 -13.40 -51.16
CA ASP A 185 33.79 -12.32 -51.55
C ASP A 185 32.35 -12.53 -51.06
N PHE A 186 31.99 -13.75 -50.66
CA PHE A 186 30.63 -14.15 -50.27
C PHE A 186 30.48 -14.32 -48.75
N MET A 187 31.40 -13.73 -47.99
CA MET A 187 31.51 -13.89 -46.54
C MET A 187 31.77 -12.52 -45.88
N ASP A 188 31.44 -12.39 -44.60
CA ASP A 188 31.84 -11.24 -43.80
C ASP A 188 33.35 -11.31 -43.44
N ALA A 189 33.90 -10.25 -42.85
CA ALA A 189 35.34 -10.16 -42.55
C ALA A 189 35.83 -11.29 -41.63
N GLN A 190 34.99 -11.74 -40.70
CA GLN A 190 35.31 -12.85 -39.79
C GLN A 190 35.27 -14.20 -40.54
N GLY A 191 34.24 -14.40 -41.37
CA GLY A 191 34.10 -15.58 -42.20
C GLY A 191 35.24 -15.72 -43.21
N ALA A 192 35.68 -14.62 -43.83
CA ALA A 192 36.81 -14.62 -44.75
C ALA A 192 38.11 -15.13 -44.09
N GLU A 193 38.34 -14.79 -42.81
CA GLU A 193 39.53 -15.23 -42.08
C GLU A 193 39.46 -16.73 -41.74
N ILE A 194 38.30 -17.21 -41.32
CA ILE A 194 38.05 -18.64 -41.10
C ILE A 194 38.25 -19.42 -42.41
N ALA A 195 37.74 -18.90 -43.53
CA ALA A 195 37.87 -19.53 -44.84
C ALA A 195 39.32 -19.63 -45.31
N LYS A 196 40.16 -18.61 -45.05
CA LYS A 196 41.61 -18.68 -45.33
C LYS A 196 42.32 -19.75 -44.52
N ALA A 197 42.04 -19.83 -43.21
CA ALA A 197 42.62 -20.86 -42.36
C ALA A 197 42.24 -22.27 -42.81
N ASN A 198 40.96 -22.46 -43.16
CA ASN A 198 40.44 -23.74 -43.68
C ASN A 198 41.03 -24.06 -45.06
N LEU A 199 41.29 -23.06 -45.92
CA LEU A 199 41.94 -23.26 -47.22
C LEU A 199 43.36 -23.84 -47.06
N GLU A 200 44.15 -23.34 -46.12
CA GLU A 200 45.49 -23.87 -45.87
C GLU A 200 45.47 -25.32 -45.36
N ARG A 201 44.48 -25.67 -44.53
CA ARG A 201 44.27 -27.06 -44.10
C ARG A 201 43.88 -27.98 -45.26
N ARG A 202 43.05 -27.49 -46.19
CA ARG A 202 42.68 -28.24 -47.40
C ARG A 202 43.87 -28.46 -48.34
N ARG A 203 44.78 -27.48 -48.46
CA ARG A 203 46.05 -27.63 -49.20
C ARG A 203 46.93 -28.74 -48.62
N GLN A 204 46.79 -29.02 -47.33
CA GLN A 204 47.46 -30.14 -46.64
C GLN A 204 46.68 -31.47 -46.73
N GLY A 205 45.59 -31.52 -47.50
CA GLY A 205 44.79 -32.73 -47.72
C GLY A 205 43.73 -33.00 -46.66
N VAL A 206 43.46 -32.05 -45.75
CA VAL A 206 42.48 -32.25 -44.67
C VAL A 206 41.07 -31.90 -45.14
N ALA A 207 40.16 -32.88 -45.06
CA ALA A 207 38.72 -32.66 -45.22
C ALA A 207 38.11 -32.08 -43.94
N GLU A 208 37.10 -31.23 -44.08
CA GLU A 208 36.50 -30.52 -42.96
C GLU A 208 34.98 -30.48 -43.04
N GLN A 209 34.33 -30.58 -41.90
CA GLN A 209 32.91 -30.34 -41.74
C GLN A 209 32.66 -29.39 -40.58
N HIS A 210 31.94 -28.30 -40.82
CA HIS A 210 31.61 -27.31 -39.79
C HIS A 210 30.39 -26.48 -40.21
N ASP A 211 29.75 -25.86 -39.21
CA ASP A 211 28.74 -24.85 -39.44
C ASP A 211 29.42 -23.51 -39.73
N PHE A 212 28.92 -22.80 -40.73
CA PHE A 212 29.49 -21.56 -41.22
C PHE A 212 28.39 -20.54 -41.50
N LYS A 213 28.71 -19.27 -41.29
CA LYS A 213 27.79 -18.16 -41.55
C LYS A 213 28.18 -17.46 -42.84
N PHE A 214 27.32 -17.54 -43.84
CA PHE A 214 27.45 -16.81 -45.09
C PHE A 214 26.67 -15.49 -45.05
N GLN A 215 27.07 -14.57 -45.93
CA GLN A 215 26.34 -13.35 -46.18
C GLN A 215 25.66 -13.44 -47.56
N ARG A 216 24.34 -13.28 -47.58
CA ARG A 216 23.54 -13.22 -48.81
C ARG A 216 23.75 -11.87 -49.50
N LYS A 217 23.46 -11.80 -50.80
CA LYS A 217 23.57 -10.58 -51.61
C LYS A 217 22.72 -9.42 -51.10
N ASP A 218 21.56 -9.71 -50.52
CA ASP A 218 20.64 -8.74 -49.91
C ASP A 218 21.10 -8.25 -48.52
N GLY A 219 22.25 -8.73 -48.03
CA GLY A 219 22.78 -8.43 -46.70
C GLY A 219 22.25 -9.37 -45.60
N GLY A 220 21.33 -10.29 -45.91
CA GLY A 220 20.81 -11.28 -44.98
C GLY A 220 21.83 -12.34 -44.58
N GLU A 221 21.69 -12.90 -43.37
CA GLU A 221 22.56 -13.98 -42.90
C GLU A 221 22.02 -15.35 -43.32
N LEU A 222 22.92 -16.25 -43.75
CA LEU A 222 22.65 -17.66 -44.03
C LEU A 222 23.53 -18.51 -43.11
N TRP A 223 22.92 -19.38 -42.30
CA TRP A 223 23.66 -20.42 -41.59
C TRP A 223 23.64 -21.70 -42.40
N ALA A 224 24.82 -22.22 -42.71
CA ALA A 224 24.96 -23.46 -43.47
C ALA A 224 25.90 -24.44 -42.78
N SER A 225 25.59 -25.74 -42.88
CA SER A 225 26.54 -26.80 -42.57
C SER A 225 27.31 -27.11 -43.85
N ILE A 226 28.64 -27.00 -43.79
CA ILE A 226 29.53 -27.20 -44.93
C ILE A 226 30.36 -28.45 -44.71
N ALA A 227 30.39 -29.34 -45.69
CA ALA A 227 31.39 -30.39 -45.81
C ALA A 227 32.27 -30.10 -47.03
N THR A 228 33.58 -29.93 -46.84
CA THR A 228 34.52 -29.61 -47.93
C THR A 228 35.65 -30.63 -48.04
N ASN A 229 35.86 -31.16 -49.23
CA ASN A 229 36.93 -32.09 -49.56
C ASN A 229 37.93 -31.45 -50.54
N PRO A 230 39.25 -31.67 -50.35
CA PRO A 230 40.25 -31.25 -51.33
C PRO A 230 40.13 -32.08 -52.61
N VAL A 231 40.36 -31.43 -53.75
CA VAL A 231 40.44 -32.05 -55.08
C VAL A 231 41.90 -32.02 -55.50
N LEU A 232 42.43 -33.17 -55.91
CA LEU A 232 43.82 -33.34 -56.34
C LEU A 232 43.87 -33.54 -57.86
N ASP A 233 44.97 -33.12 -58.49
CA ASP A 233 45.26 -33.41 -59.90
C ASP A 233 45.86 -34.83 -60.10
N GLU A 234 46.11 -35.21 -61.35
CA GLU A 234 46.72 -36.51 -61.70
C GLU A 234 48.13 -36.72 -61.11
N ALA A 235 48.82 -35.63 -60.74
CA ALA A 235 50.14 -35.67 -60.11
C ALA A 235 50.05 -35.72 -58.57
N GLY A 236 48.84 -35.72 -57.99
CA GLY A 236 48.59 -35.73 -56.56
C GLY A 236 48.75 -34.37 -55.87
N ALA A 237 48.90 -33.28 -56.64
CA ALA A 237 48.98 -31.93 -56.10
C ALA A 237 47.57 -31.32 -55.92
N TYR A 238 47.46 -30.32 -55.03
CA TYR A 238 46.19 -29.65 -54.74
C TYR A 238 45.68 -28.85 -55.96
N ALA A 239 44.55 -29.28 -56.51
CA ALA A 239 43.91 -28.65 -57.66
C ALA A 239 42.72 -27.75 -57.28
N GLY A 240 42.21 -27.88 -56.06
CA GLY A 240 41.05 -27.12 -55.60
C GLY A 240 40.31 -27.81 -54.46
N ALA A 241 39.05 -27.44 -54.23
CA ALA A 241 38.19 -28.09 -53.25
C ALA A 241 36.73 -28.12 -53.70
N LEU A 242 36.00 -29.15 -53.29
CA LEU A 242 34.58 -29.32 -53.53
C LEU A 242 33.83 -29.30 -52.19
N ALA A 243 32.86 -28.40 -52.07
CA ALA A 243 32.02 -28.22 -50.90
C ALA A 243 30.57 -28.59 -51.19
N MET A 244 29.97 -29.32 -50.25
CA MET A 244 28.52 -29.52 -50.12
C MET A 244 28.00 -28.64 -48.99
N VAL A 245 26.92 -27.90 -49.25
CA VAL A 245 26.43 -26.82 -48.40
C VAL A 245 24.93 -27.01 -48.15
N THR A 246 24.55 -27.16 -46.89
CA THR A 246 23.16 -27.37 -46.46
C THR A 246 22.69 -26.20 -45.60
N ASP A 247 21.60 -25.53 -46.00
CA ASP A 247 20.98 -24.45 -45.22
C ASP A 247 20.36 -25.01 -43.92
N ILE A 248 20.82 -24.51 -42.78
CA ILE A 248 20.34 -24.88 -41.44
C ILE A 248 19.72 -23.69 -40.69
N THR A 249 19.40 -22.60 -41.40
CA THR A 249 18.94 -21.35 -40.81
C THR A 249 17.61 -21.51 -40.06
N GLU A 250 16.59 -22.11 -40.67
CA GLU A 250 15.29 -22.34 -40.01
C GLU A 250 15.40 -23.29 -38.82
N ARG A 251 16.17 -24.38 -38.97
CA ARG A 251 16.41 -25.33 -37.90
C ARG A 251 17.01 -24.64 -36.67
N ARG A 252 18.05 -23.82 -36.86
CA ARG A 252 18.66 -23.07 -35.76
C ARG A 252 17.71 -22.04 -35.14
N ARG A 253 16.89 -21.33 -35.94
CA ARG A 253 15.88 -20.38 -35.42
C ARG A 253 14.85 -21.09 -34.55
N ASN A 254 14.33 -22.24 -34.99
CA ASN A 254 13.37 -23.02 -34.21
C ASN A 254 13.98 -23.53 -32.90
N ASP A 255 15.20 -24.06 -32.94
CA ASP A 255 15.92 -24.51 -31.74
C ASP A 255 16.18 -23.35 -30.75
N GLN A 256 16.52 -22.17 -31.25
CA GLN A 256 16.68 -20.97 -30.42
C GLN A 256 15.36 -20.50 -29.81
N GLN A 257 14.28 -20.50 -30.59
CA GLN A 257 12.94 -20.13 -30.11
C GLN A 257 12.44 -21.10 -29.02
N LEU A 258 12.65 -22.41 -29.20
CA LEU A 258 12.34 -23.41 -28.18
C LEU A 258 13.16 -23.20 -26.91
N LYS A 259 14.47 -22.92 -27.02
CA LYS A 259 15.33 -22.60 -25.87
C LYS A 259 14.88 -21.31 -25.16
N LEU A 260 14.45 -20.30 -25.91
CA LEU A 260 13.95 -19.04 -25.37
C LEU A 260 12.64 -19.25 -24.61
N LEU A 261 11.68 -19.98 -25.20
CA LEU A 261 10.41 -20.33 -24.55
C LEU A 261 10.64 -21.18 -23.29
N ALA A 262 11.48 -22.21 -23.36
CA ALA A 262 11.84 -23.03 -22.22
C ALA A 262 12.51 -22.22 -21.10
N SER A 263 13.44 -21.32 -21.44
CA SER A 263 14.10 -20.43 -20.47
C SER A 263 13.14 -19.40 -19.88
N SER A 264 12.17 -18.93 -20.65
CA SER A 264 11.14 -17.99 -20.20
C SER A 264 10.19 -18.65 -19.21
N VAL A 265 9.76 -19.89 -19.50
CA VAL A 265 8.92 -20.69 -18.58
C VAL A 265 9.67 -21.07 -17.30
N ALA A 266 10.98 -21.36 -17.40
CA ALA A 266 11.82 -21.67 -16.25
C ALA A 266 12.00 -20.47 -15.29
N ARG A 267 12.02 -19.23 -15.82
CA ARG A 267 12.22 -17.99 -15.05
C ARG A 267 10.93 -17.34 -14.55
N PHE A 268 9.75 -17.86 -14.87
CA PHE A 268 8.52 -17.35 -14.27
C PHE A 268 8.58 -17.42 -12.74
N ASN A 269 7.97 -16.43 -12.08
CA ASN A 269 7.86 -16.42 -10.63
C ASN A 269 6.75 -17.37 -10.14
N ASP A 270 5.76 -17.65 -10.98
CA ASP A 270 4.68 -18.57 -10.68
C ASP A 270 5.11 -20.02 -10.87
N ILE A 271 4.52 -20.88 -10.05
CA ILE A 271 4.74 -22.31 -10.13
C ILE A 271 4.06 -22.81 -11.40
N VAL A 272 4.81 -23.46 -12.28
CA VAL A 272 4.25 -24.16 -13.45
C VAL A 272 4.54 -25.64 -13.27
N LEU A 273 3.48 -26.44 -13.31
CA LEU A 273 3.59 -27.90 -13.32
C LEU A 273 2.75 -28.49 -14.47
N ILE A 274 3.27 -29.53 -15.10
CA ILE A 274 2.58 -30.29 -16.14
C ILE A 274 2.43 -31.72 -15.64
N THR A 275 1.22 -32.26 -15.71
CA THR A 275 0.94 -33.65 -15.33
C THR A 275 0.41 -34.47 -16.51
N GLU A 276 0.46 -35.78 -16.37
CA GLU A 276 -0.26 -36.74 -17.23
C GLU A 276 -1.76 -36.39 -17.28
N ALA A 277 -2.43 -36.80 -18.35
CA ALA A 277 -3.88 -36.72 -18.52
C ALA A 277 -4.65 -37.61 -17.52
N GLU A 278 -4.11 -38.80 -17.23
CA GLU A 278 -4.72 -39.86 -16.41
C GLU A 278 -3.68 -40.50 -15.47
N PRO A 279 -4.09 -41.14 -14.35
CA PRO A 279 -5.46 -41.22 -13.84
C PRO A 279 -5.89 -39.92 -13.15
N GLN A 280 -7.17 -39.54 -13.30
CA GLN A 280 -7.72 -38.32 -12.68
C GLN A 280 -8.15 -38.54 -11.22
N ASP A 281 -8.54 -39.77 -10.90
CA ASP A 281 -8.83 -40.24 -9.55
C ASP A 281 -7.57 -40.77 -8.84
N GLU A 282 -7.67 -41.26 -7.60
CA GLU A 282 -6.50 -41.63 -6.79
C GLU A 282 -5.53 -42.60 -7.51
N PRO A 283 -4.22 -42.29 -7.53
CA PRO A 283 -3.52 -41.24 -6.78
C PRO A 283 -3.59 -39.81 -7.39
N GLY A 284 -4.16 -39.66 -8.60
CA GLY A 284 -4.22 -38.43 -9.39
C GLY A 284 -3.13 -38.37 -10.47
N PRO A 285 -3.19 -37.37 -11.36
CA PRO A 285 -2.30 -37.29 -12.51
C PRO A 285 -0.87 -37.00 -12.06
N ARG A 286 0.10 -37.70 -12.65
CA ARG A 286 1.51 -37.65 -12.22
C ARG A 286 2.23 -36.47 -12.84
N ILE A 287 3.10 -35.84 -12.07
CA ILE A 287 3.94 -34.71 -12.50
C ILE A 287 4.97 -35.19 -13.52
N LEU A 288 4.99 -34.56 -14.69
CA LEU A 288 5.95 -34.75 -15.77
C LEU A 288 6.96 -33.60 -15.86
N PHE A 289 6.56 -32.41 -15.42
CA PHE A 289 7.40 -31.22 -15.43
C PHE A 289 7.05 -30.28 -14.28
N VAL A 290 8.08 -29.64 -13.72
CA VAL A 290 7.98 -28.49 -12.82
C VAL A 290 9.06 -27.47 -13.20
N ASN A 291 8.78 -26.17 -13.02
CA ASN A 291 9.78 -25.12 -13.21
C ASN A 291 10.57 -24.82 -11.92
N GLU A 292 11.56 -23.92 -11.98
CA GLU A 292 12.37 -23.57 -10.81
C GLU A 292 11.56 -22.86 -9.71
N ALA A 293 10.48 -22.15 -10.05
CA ALA A 293 9.61 -21.53 -9.05
C ALA A 293 8.94 -22.55 -8.13
N PHE A 294 8.54 -23.70 -8.68
CA PHE A 294 8.06 -24.83 -7.89
C PHE A 294 9.07 -25.23 -6.82
N GLU A 295 10.34 -25.42 -7.20
CA GLU A 295 11.39 -25.87 -6.27
C GLU A 295 11.66 -24.81 -5.20
N ARG A 296 11.80 -23.53 -5.62
CA ARG A 296 12.01 -22.41 -4.69
C ARG A 296 10.88 -22.27 -3.68
N ARG A 297 9.62 -22.41 -4.11
CA ARG A 297 8.48 -22.15 -3.23
C ARG A 297 8.12 -23.35 -2.35
N THR A 298 8.14 -24.56 -2.91
CA THR A 298 7.70 -25.76 -2.19
C THR A 298 8.84 -26.43 -1.41
N GLY A 299 10.10 -26.19 -1.79
CA GLY A 299 11.28 -26.83 -1.20
C GLY A 299 11.50 -28.29 -1.61
N TYR A 300 10.70 -28.81 -2.55
CA TYR A 300 10.93 -30.10 -3.19
C TYR A 300 11.77 -29.92 -4.44
N THR A 301 12.72 -30.82 -4.69
CA THR A 301 13.46 -30.81 -5.95
C THR A 301 12.64 -31.48 -7.06
N ARG A 302 12.95 -31.16 -8.31
CA ARG A 302 12.34 -31.77 -9.50
C ARG A 302 12.41 -33.30 -9.42
N ASP A 303 13.58 -33.85 -9.13
CA ASP A 303 13.79 -35.30 -9.07
C ASP A 303 12.96 -35.99 -7.98
N GLU A 304 12.60 -35.27 -6.90
CA GLU A 304 11.77 -35.81 -5.82
C GLU A 304 10.27 -35.87 -6.16
N VAL A 305 9.83 -35.13 -7.18
CA VAL A 305 8.39 -34.93 -7.47
C VAL A 305 7.95 -35.51 -8.81
N LEU A 306 8.87 -35.72 -9.76
CA LEU A 306 8.55 -36.38 -11.02
C LEU A 306 7.91 -37.76 -10.77
N GLY A 307 6.81 -38.05 -11.46
CA GLY A 307 6.04 -39.29 -11.31
C GLY A 307 5.08 -39.33 -10.10
N ARG A 308 5.07 -38.31 -9.23
CA ARG A 308 4.14 -38.21 -8.09
C ARG A 308 2.94 -37.33 -8.45
N SER A 309 1.82 -37.56 -7.77
CA SER A 309 0.64 -36.70 -7.87
C SER A 309 0.84 -35.41 -7.07
N PRO A 310 0.44 -34.22 -7.58
CA PRO A 310 0.61 -32.94 -6.88
C PRO A 310 -0.20 -32.83 -5.58
N ARG A 311 -1.06 -33.81 -5.29
CA ARG A 311 -1.85 -33.88 -4.05
C ARG A 311 -1.03 -33.87 -2.77
N PHE A 312 0.26 -34.24 -2.80
CA PHE A 312 1.13 -34.15 -1.61
C PHE A 312 1.35 -32.72 -1.11
N LEU A 313 1.07 -31.71 -1.93
CA LEU A 313 1.10 -30.31 -1.53
C LEU A 313 -0.11 -29.93 -0.65
N GLN A 314 -1.14 -30.77 -0.55
CA GLN A 314 -2.36 -30.45 0.18
C GLN A 314 -2.18 -30.77 1.67
N GLY A 315 -2.48 -29.80 2.53
CA GLY A 315 -2.38 -29.91 3.98
C GLY A 315 -3.74 -29.99 4.68
N PRO A 316 -3.75 -30.01 6.03
CA PRO A 316 -4.98 -30.13 6.83
C PRO A 316 -6.00 -29.01 6.58
N ARG A 317 -5.52 -27.81 6.23
CA ARG A 317 -6.33 -26.62 5.96
C ARG A 317 -6.65 -26.38 4.50
N THR A 318 -6.18 -27.23 3.59
CA THR A 318 -6.60 -27.16 2.20
C THR A 318 -8.10 -27.41 2.13
N ASP A 319 -8.84 -26.50 1.49
CA ASP A 319 -10.28 -26.55 1.46
C ASP A 319 -10.78 -27.78 0.68
N LYS A 320 -11.46 -28.69 1.38
CA LYS A 320 -12.00 -29.93 0.81
C LYS A 320 -13.09 -29.67 -0.24
N ALA A 321 -13.85 -28.59 -0.14
CA ALA A 321 -14.84 -28.21 -1.14
C ALA A 321 -14.17 -27.75 -2.44
N GLU A 322 -13.10 -26.94 -2.34
CA GLU A 322 -12.27 -26.56 -3.49
C GLU A 322 -11.67 -27.79 -4.19
N LEU A 323 -11.08 -28.71 -3.42
CA LEU A 323 -10.50 -29.94 -3.95
C LEU A 323 -11.51 -30.83 -4.69
N ARG A 324 -12.75 -30.91 -4.19
CA ARG A 324 -13.83 -31.63 -4.88
C ARG A 324 -14.16 -31.00 -6.22
N ARG A 325 -14.27 -29.66 -6.28
CA ARG A 325 -14.52 -28.95 -7.54
C ARG A 325 -13.41 -29.18 -8.56
N ILE A 326 -12.15 -29.13 -8.13
CA ILE A 326 -11.01 -29.43 -9.01
C ILE A 326 -11.10 -30.87 -9.53
N GLY A 327 -11.44 -31.83 -8.67
CA GLY A 327 -11.66 -33.23 -9.06
C GLY A 327 -12.80 -33.40 -10.08
N GLU A 328 -13.89 -32.65 -9.96
CA GLU A 328 -15.00 -32.67 -10.93
C GLU A 328 -14.61 -32.05 -12.27
N ALA A 329 -13.88 -30.94 -12.27
CA ALA A 329 -13.39 -30.29 -13.48
C ALA A 329 -12.40 -31.19 -14.25
N LEU A 330 -11.51 -31.89 -13.54
CA LEU A 330 -10.63 -32.90 -14.12
C LEU A 330 -11.43 -33.97 -14.88
N ARG A 331 -12.47 -34.54 -14.24
CA ARG A 331 -13.38 -35.54 -14.86
C ARG A 331 -14.14 -35.06 -16.07
N ARG A 332 -14.37 -33.74 -16.17
CA ARG A 332 -15.08 -33.12 -17.29
C ARG A 332 -14.17 -32.54 -18.36
N TRP A 333 -12.84 -32.60 -18.18
CA TRP A 333 -11.87 -31.92 -19.04
C TRP A 333 -12.14 -30.41 -19.15
N GLU A 334 -12.57 -29.79 -18.05
CA GLU A 334 -12.88 -28.36 -18.00
C GLU A 334 -11.73 -27.58 -17.34
N PRO A 335 -11.41 -26.37 -17.84
CA PRO A 335 -10.56 -25.44 -17.13
C PRO A 335 -11.10 -25.14 -15.72
N VAL A 336 -10.21 -25.08 -14.72
CA VAL A 336 -10.59 -24.71 -13.36
C VAL A 336 -9.65 -23.69 -12.77
N ARG A 337 -10.24 -22.64 -12.19
CA ARG A 337 -9.56 -21.68 -11.32
C ARG A 337 -10.00 -21.88 -9.88
N SER A 338 -9.06 -21.88 -8.95
CA SER A 338 -9.35 -22.10 -7.52
C SER A 338 -8.30 -21.40 -6.65
N GLU A 339 -8.73 -20.87 -5.51
CA GLU A 339 -7.81 -20.38 -4.47
C GLU A 339 -7.78 -21.41 -3.34
N LEU A 340 -6.61 -21.93 -3.01
CA LEU A 340 -6.45 -22.94 -1.97
C LEU A 340 -5.10 -22.80 -1.25
N ILE A 341 -4.98 -23.49 -0.11
CA ILE A 341 -3.73 -23.54 0.66
C ILE A 341 -2.95 -24.79 0.27
N ASN A 342 -1.68 -24.61 -0.05
CA ASN A 342 -0.70 -25.68 -0.20
C ASN A 342 0.33 -25.62 0.93
N CYS A 343 1.06 -26.71 1.12
CA CYS A 343 2.10 -26.88 2.12
C CYS A 343 3.45 -27.15 1.45
N THR A 344 4.50 -26.52 1.96
CA THR A 344 5.88 -26.82 1.57
C THR A 344 6.35 -28.14 2.18
N LYS A 345 7.53 -28.62 1.76
CA LYS A 345 8.21 -29.79 2.35
C LYS A 345 8.43 -29.69 3.87
N ARG A 346 8.54 -28.45 4.39
CA ARG A 346 8.71 -28.18 5.82
C ARG A 346 7.37 -28.02 6.58
N GLY A 347 6.24 -28.15 5.88
CA GLY A 347 4.90 -27.95 6.44
C GLY A 347 4.44 -26.48 6.49
N GLU A 348 5.17 -25.55 5.87
CA GLU A 348 4.74 -24.15 5.81
C GLU A 348 3.54 -24.01 4.87
N GLU A 349 2.46 -23.41 5.35
CA GLU A 349 1.25 -23.12 4.56
C GLU A 349 1.44 -21.87 3.69
N PHE A 350 1.03 -21.96 2.42
CA PHE A 350 0.99 -20.83 1.50
C PHE A 350 -0.26 -20.87 0.63
N TRP A 351 -0.82 -19.69 0.36
CA TRP A 351 -1.98 -19.55 -0.51
C TRP A 351 -1.56 -19.54 -1.97
N VAL A 352 -2.27 -20.33 -2.76
CA VAL A 352 -2.13 -20.34 -4.20
C VAL A 352 -3.44 -20.00 -4.88
N GLU A 353 -3.35 -19.18 -5.92
CA GLU A 353 -4.36 -19.14 -6.97
C GLU A 353 -3.91 -20.12 -8.07
N LEU A 354 -4.65 -21.21 -8.22
CA LEU A 354 -4.41 -22.29 -9.15
C LEU A 354 -5.30 -22.09 -10.40
N ASP A 355 -4.67 -22.02 -11.57
CA ASP A 355 -5.30 -22.14 -12.87
C ASP A 355 -4.86 -23.45 -13.53
N MET A 356 -5.81 -24.34 -13.84
CA MET A 356 -5.54 -25.66 -14.41
C MET A 356 -6.29 -25.85 -15.73
N LEU A 357 -5.57 -26.25 -16.78
CA LEU A 357 -6.02 -26.31 -18.17
C LEU A 357 -5.62 -27.65 -18.81
N PRO A 358 -6.51 -28.32 -19.56
CA PRO A 358 -6.13 -29.51 -20.32
C PRO A 358 -5.53 -29.11 -21.67
N ILE A 359 -4.49 -29.82 -22.10
CA ILE A 359 -3.85 -29.63 -23.41
C ILE A 359 -4.21 -30.80 -24.33
N ALA A 360 -4.77 -30.45 -25.49
CA ALA A 360 -5.03 -31.38 -26.57
C ALA A 360 -3.83 -31.48 -27.53
N ASP A 361 -3.64 -32.66 -28.11
CA ASP A 361 -2.73 -32.86 -29.23
C ASP A 361 -3.34 -32.39 -30.56
N SER A 362 -2.61 -32.58 -31.67
CA SER A 362 -3.08 -32.24 -33.02
C SER A 362 -4.29 -33.04 -33.50
N THR A 363 -4.66 -34.12 -32.81
CA THR A 363 -5.84 -34.95 -33.08
C THR A 363 -7.06 -34.53 -32.26
N GLY A 364 -6.91 -33.58 -31.35
CA GLY A 364 -7.96 -33.12 -30.44
C GLY A 364 -8.08 -33.97 -29.17
N SER A 365 -7.15 -34.90 -28.92
CA SER A 365 -7.14 -35.75 -27.73
C SER A 365 -6.39 -35.07 -26.59
N PHE A 366 -6.97 -35.01 -25.38
CA PHE A 366 -6.29 -34.42 -24.22
C PHE A 366 -5.17 -35.33 -23.71
N THR A 367 -3.95 -34.79 -23.65
CA THR A 367 -2.74 -35.56 -23.32
C THR A 367 -2.11 -35.16 -21.99
N HIS A 368 -2.30 -33.90 -21.57
CA HIS A 368 -1.64 -33.33 -20.39
C HIS A 368 -2.56 -32.34 -19.68
N TRP A 369 -2.29 -32.10 -18.40
CA TRP A 369 -2.78 -30.94 -17.68
C TRP A 369 -1.65 -29.97 -17.40
N VAL A 370 -1.90 -28.68 -17.59
CA VAL A 370 -1.01 -27.60 -17.16
C VAL A 370 -1.66 -26.87 -16.01
N ALA A 371 -0.94 -26.78 -14.90
CA ALA A 371 -1.34 -26.01 -13.74
C ALA A 371 -0.34 -24.88 -13.50
N VAL A 372 -0.85 -23.65 -13.43
CA VAL A 372 -0.13 -22.45 -13.02
C VAL A 372 -0.60 -22.07 -11.63
N GLN A 373 0.32 -21.91 -10.68
CA GLN A 373 -0.01 -21.49 -9.31
C GLN A 373 0.70 -20.18 -8.98
N HIS A 374 -0.10 -19.13 -8.80
CA HIS A 374 0.37 -17.84 -8.30
C HIS A 374 0.38 -17.84 -6.78
N ASP A 375 1.49 -17.49 -6.15
CA ASP A 375 1.54 -17.31 -4.70
C ASP A 375 0.83 -16.00 -4.31
N ILE A 376 -0.35 -16.14 -3.71
CA ILE A 376 -1.17 -15.01 -3.25
C ILE A 376 -1.11 -14.85 -1.73
N THR A 377 -0.15 -15.48 -1.05
CA THR A 377 -0.01 -15.46 0.42
C THR A 377 0.10 -14.05 0.96
N ALA A 378 0.93 -13.21 0.34
CA ALA A 378 1.09 -11.81 0.75
C ALA A 378 -0.23 -11.03 0.61
N ARG A 379 -0.95 -11.24 -0.49
CA ARG A 379 -2.26 -10.63 -0.75
C ARG A 379 -3.29 -11.07 0.28
N LYS A 380 -3.40 -12.36 0.56
CA LYS A 380 -4.34 -12.92 1.56
C LYS A 380 -4.02 -12.44 2.97
N ARG A 381 -2.74 -12.38 3.36
CA ARG A 381 -2.30 -11.81 4.65
C ARG A 381 -2.58 -10.31 4.76
N ALA A 382 -2.49 -9.55 3.67
CA ALA A 382 -2.87 -8.14 3.65
C ALA A 382 -4.38 -7.95 3.82
N GLN A 383 -5.18 -8.69 3.04
CA GLN A 383 -6.65 -8.66 3.13
C GLN A 383 -7.16 -9.02 4.53
N ALA A 384 -6.59 -10.05 5.17
CA ALA A 384 -6.94 -10.43 6.54
C ALA A 384 -6.62 -9.31 7.56
N ARG A 385 -5.45 -8.65 7.40
CA ARG A 385 -5.07 -7.50 8.25
C ARG A 385 -6.02 -6.31 8.07
N ASP A 386 -6.36 -5.97 6.85
CA ASP A 386 -7.27 -4.85 6.55
C ASP A 386 -8.68 -5.13 7.07
N ALA A 387 -9.19 -6.36 6.89
CA ALA A 387 -10.49 -6.76 7.42
C ALA A 387 -10.55 -6.71 8.94
N SER A 388 -9.50 -7.21 9.61
CA SER A 388 -9.36 -7.10 11.07
C SER A 388 -9.36 -5.64 11.54
N ARG A 389 -8.55 -4.78 10.89
CA ARG A 389 -8.47 -3.35 11.23
C ARG A 389 -9.81 -2.64 11.03
N ALA A 390 -10.50 -2.92 9.93
CA ALA A 390 -11.82 -2.35 9.64
C ALA A 390 -12.85 -2.75 10.71
N ARG A 391 -12.83 -4.01 11.18
CA ARG A 391 -13.72 -4.48 12.25
C ARG A 391 -13.46 -3.76 13.57
N VAL A 392 -12.20 -3.58 13.95
CA VAL A 392 -11.83 -2.83 15.17
C VAL A 392 -12.31 -1.38 15.07
N MET A 393 -12.07 -0.72 13.94
CA MET A 393 -12.52 0.66 13.71
C MET A 393 -14.05 0.80 13.76
N ALA A 394 -14.79 -0.15 13.19
CA ALA A 394 -16.25 -0.17 13.24
C ALA A 394 -16.76 -0.31 14.69
N LEU A 395 -16.23 -1.27 15.46
CA LEU A 395 -16.59 -1.44 16.87
C LEU A 395 -16.32 -0.19 17.70
N MET A 396 -15.20 0.49 17.44
CA MET A 396 -14.88 1.76 18.08
C MET A 396 -15.86 2.86 17.67
N ALA A 397 -16.21 2.98 16.39
CA ALA A 397 -17.18 3.96 15.89
C ALA A 397 -18.55 3.79 16.55
N ASP A 398 -19.02 2.55 16.69
CA ASP A 398 -20.32 2.19 17.28
C ASP A 398 -20.36 2.28 18.81
N GLY A 399 -19.25 2.65 19.46
CA GLY A 399 -19.17 2.82 20.91
C GLY A 399 -19.20 1.50 21.68
N ALA A 400 -18.79 0.39 21.05
CA ALA A 400 -18.78 -0.93 21.65
C ALA A 400 -17.98 -0.96 22.99
N PRO A 401 -18.33 -1.86 23.92
CA PRO A 401 -17.54 -2.11 25.12
C PRO A 401 -16.08 -2.49 24.77
N LEU A 402 -15.12 -1.97 25.56
CA LEU A 402 -13.69 -2.27 25.39
C LEU A 402 -13.38 -3.78 25.30
N PRO A 403 -14.03 -4.69 26.06
CA PRO A 403 -13.78 -6.13 25.91
C PRO A 403 -14.01 -6.66 24.49
N LEU A 404 -15.06 -6.22 23.80
CA LEU A 404 -15.34 -6.63 22.41
C LEU A 404 -14.32 -6.06 21.43
N VAL A 405 -13.84 -4.84 21.67
CA VAL A 405 -12.78 -4.22 20.88
C VAL A 405 -11.48 -5.00 21.03
N PHE A 406 -11.12 -5.38 22.26
CA PHE A 406 -9.91 -6.17 22.52
C PHE A 406 -10.00 -7.59 21.95
N GLU A 407 -11.16 -8.23 22.04
CA GLU A 407 -11.40 -9.53 21.40
C GLU A 407 -11.16 -9.45 19.89
N ALA A 408 -11.68 -8.42 19.21
CA ALA A 408 -11.43 -8.22 17.79
C ALA A 408 -9.95 -7.95 17.45
N ILE A 409 -9.22 -7.21 18.29
CA ILE A 409 -7.77 -7.00 18.12
C ILE A 409 -7.00 -8.31 18.27
N VAL A 410 -7.32 -9.11 19.29
CA VAL A 410 -6.70 -10.41 19.56
C VAL A 410 -6.97 -11.40 18.43
N GLU A 411 -8.22 -11.53 17.99
CA GLU A 411 -8.60 -12.37 16.84
C GLU A 411 -7.89 -11.94 15.56
N GLY A 412 -7.71 -10.64 15.39
CA GLY A 412 -6.93 -10.05 14.30
C GLY A 412 -5.50 -10.57 14.23
N ILE A 413 -4.79 -10.55 15.35
CA ILE A 413 -3.42 -11.06 15.43
C ILE A 413 -3.40 -12.57 15.22
N ALA A 414 -4.27 -13.31 15.91
CA ALA A 414 -4.37 -14.77 15.79
C ALA A 414 -4.66 -15.24 14.35
N SER A 415 -5.44 -14.47 13.58
CA SER A 415 -5.73 -14.80 12.16
C SER A 415 -4.51 -14.72 11.24
N THR A 416 -3.48 -13.95 11.65
CA THR A 416 -2.24 -13.78 10.88
C THR A 416 -1.09 -14.61 11.43
N GLN A 417 -1.17 -15.01 12.69
CA GLN A 417 -0.12 -15.63 13.50
C GLN A 417 -0.70 -16.90 14.17
N HIS A 418 -0.56 -18.05 13.52
CA HIS A 418 -1.30 -19.26 13.84
C HIS A 418 -0.93 -19.94 15.18
N ASP A 419 0.18 -19.55 15.80
CA ASP A 419 0.71 -20.16 17.04
C ASP A 419 0.88 -19.15 18.18
N THR A 420 0.06 -18.09 18.14
CA THR A 420 0.19 -16.92 19.01
C THR A 420 -1.15 -16.63 19.65
N GLN A 421 -1.32 -17.06 20.90
CA GLN A 421 -2.47 -16.65 21.72
C GLN A 421 -2.17 -15.30 22.36
N CYS A 422 -3.15 -14.41 22.42
CA CYS A 422 -2.94 -13.06 22.97
C CYS A 422 -4.07 -12.69 23.95
N SER A 423 -3.78 -11.83 24.91
CA SER A 423 -4.79 -11.24 25.80
C SER A 423 -4.45 -9.78 26.12
N VAL A 424 -5.46 -8.97 26.44
CA VAL A 424 -5.28 -7.57 26.85
C VAL A 424 -5.68 -7.43 28.31
N GLN A 425 -4.81 -6.84 29.12
CA GLN A 425 -5.06 -6.47 30.50
C GLN A 425 -5.09 -4.96 30.65
N LEU A 426 -6.09 -4.45 31.37
CA LEU A 426 -6.18 -3.05 31.74
C LEU A 426 -5.65 -2.85 33.16
N LEU A 427 -5.02 -1.69 33.40
CA LEU A 427 -4.74 -1.26 34.77
C LEU A 427 -6.05 -0.96 35.50
N ASP A 428 -6.10 -1.31 36.78
CA ASP A 428 -7.21 -0.95 37.65
C ASP A 428 -7.17 0.54 38.04
N ALA A 429 -8.18 1.00 38.81
CA ALA A 429 -8.28 2.39 39.26
C ALA A 429 -7.11 2.85 40.15
N SER A 430 -6.29 1.92 40.67
CA SER A 430 -5.11 2.20 41.48
C SER A 430 -3.81 2.30 40.65
N GLY A 431 -3.89 2.09 39.34
CA GLY A 431 -2.73 2.10 38.46
C GLY A 431 -1.90 0.83 38.54
N ALA A 432 -2.40 -0.23 39.17
CA ALA A 432 -1.75 -1.54 39.24
C ALA A 432 -2.29 -2.48 38.16
N LEU A 433 -1.42 -3.32 37.60
CA LEU A 433 -1.86 -4.50 36.87
C LEU A 433 -2.53 -5.44 37.90
N PRO A 434 -3.72 -5.98 37.63
CA PRO A 434 -4.31 -6.99 38.49
C PRO A 434 -3.30 -8.13 38.69
N PRO A 435 -3.14 -8.67 39.91
CA PRO A 435 -2.16 -9.71 40.18
C PRO A 435 -2.37 -10.88 39.21
N HIS A 436 -1.28 -11.35 38.59
CA HIS A 436 -1.27 -12.50 37.68
C HIS A 436 -2.07 -13.67 38.30
N GLY A 437 -3.26 -13.95 37.75
CA GLY A 437 -4.15 -15.00 38.28
C GLY A 437 -5.66 -14.73 38.19
N ALA A 438 -6.10 -13.54 37.78
CA ALA A 438 -7.54 -13.23 37.65
C ALA A 438 -8.16 -13.56 36.27
N ALA A 439 -7.34 -13.89 35.25
CA ALA A 439 -7.80 -14.39 33.96
C ALA A 439 -7.47 -15.89 33.85
N PRO A 440 -8.38 -16.75 33.33
CA PRO A 440 -8.09 -18.16 33.12
C PRO A 440 -7.10 -18.31 31.96
N GLY A 441 -5.81 -18.51 32.25
CA GLY A 441 -4.80 -18.73 31.22
C GLY A 441 -3.40 -19.05 31.76
N PRO A 442 -2.52 -19.67 30.94
CA PRO A 442 -1.12 -19.87 31.27
C PRO A 442 -0.37 -18.52 31.46
N PRO A 443 0.79 -18.51 32.14
CA PRO A 443 1.60 -17.31 32.28
C PRO A 443 2.07 -16.80 30.90
N ALA A 444 2.00 -15.48 30.70
CA ALA A 444 2.40 -14.85 29.44
C ALA A 444 3.88 -15.14 29.13
N SER A 445 4.16 -15.55 27.91
CA SER A 445 5.53 -15.77 27.42
C SER A 445 6.25 -14.44 27.18
N TRP A 446 5.49 -13.38 26.87
CA TRP A 446 5.97 -12.02 26.67
C TRP A 446 4.82 -11.02 26.81
N SER A 447 5.09 -9.83 27.34
CA SER A 447 4.09 -8.76 27.49
C SER A 447 4.63 -7.43 26.98
N ALA A 448 3.78 -6.66 26.29
CA ALA A 448 4.07 -5.32 25.81
C ALA A 448 3.18 -4.28 26.52
N PRO A 449 3.73 -3.14 26.98
CA PRO A 449 2.92 -2.11 27.61
C PRO A 449 2.03 -1.41 26.57
N ILE A 450 0.79 -1.15 26.94
CA ILE A 450 -0.12 -0.27 26.21
C ILE A 450 0.11 1.13 26.77
N LEU A 451 0.66 2.04 25.96
CA LEU A 451 1.01 3.39 26.37
C LEU A 451 0.03 4.40 25.78
N SER A 452 -0.36 5.39 26.59
CA SER A 452 -1.07 6.58 26.14
C SER A 452 -0.21 7.40 25.17
N HIS A 453 -0.83 8.36 24.49
CA HIS A 453 -0.10 9.35 23.66
C HIS A 453 0.93 10.16 24.48
N SER A 454 0.74 10.26 25.80
CA SER A 454 1.61 10.96 26.76
C SER A 454 2.65 10.05 27.44
N GLY A 455 2.71 8.76 27.10
CA GLY A 455 3.65 7.80 27.66
C GLY A 455 3.23 7.17 29.00
N VAL A 456 1.98 7.37 29.42
CA VAL A 456 1.41 6.74 30.62
C VAL A 456 0.99 5.31 30.29
N VAL A 457 1.31 4.35 31.16
CA VAL A 457 0.86 2.96 30.98
C VAL A 457 -0.65 2.90 31.20
N LEU A 458 -1.38 2.33 30.24
CA LEU A 458 -2.83 2.12 30.28
C LEU A 458 -3.21 0.65 30.56
N GLY A 459 -2.28 -0.27 30.25
CA GLY A 459 -2.49 -1.71 30.35
C GLY A 459 -1.30 -2.48 29.79
N ALA A 460 -1.48 -3.79 29.61
CA ALA A 460 -0.51 -4.68 29.00
C ALA A 460 -1.18 -5.56 27.93
N PHE A 461 -0.45 -5.86 26.87
CA PHE A 461 -0.81 -6.81 25.83
C PHE A 461 0.07 -8.05 26.00
N ASP A 462 -0.54 -9.16 26.43
CA ASP A 462 0.14 -10.41 26.72
C ASP A 462 0.11 -11.34 25.51
N VAL A 463 1.24 -12.01 25.28
CA VAL A 463 1.42 -13.04 24.25
C VAL A 463 1.77 -14.36 24.91
N HIS A 464 1.10 -15.42 24.47
CA HIS A 464 1.19 -16.78 24.97
C HIS A 464 1.63 -17.70 23.83
N HIS A 465 2.81 -18.30 23.99
CA HIS A 465 3.32 -19.35 23.10
C HIS A 465 3.30 -20.70 23.81
N ARG A 466 2.83 -21.73 23.11
CA ARG A 466 2.65 -23.08 23.69
C ARG A 466 3.97 -23.74 24.09
N ASP A 467 5.06 -23.34 23.45
CA ASP A 467 6.44 -23.81 23.66
C ASP A 467 7.29 -22.83 24.51
N GLY A 468 6.71 -21.71 24.97
CA GLY A 468 7.40 -20.71 25.78
C GLY A 468 8.49 -19.93 25.04
N ARG A 469 8.53 -19.97 23.69
CA ARG A 469 9.53 -19.22 22.91
C ARG A 469 9.32 -17.72 23.02
N SER A 470 10.38 -16.95 22.80
CA SER A 470 10.28 -15.50 22.60
C SER A 470 9.60 -15.17 21.26
N PRO A 471 8.87 -14.04 21.16
CA PRO A 471 8.22 -13.63 19.93
C PRO A 471 9.25 -13.26 18.85
N SER A 472 8.94 -13.62 17.62
CA SER A 472 9.68 -13.22 16.41
C SER A 472 9.54 -11.73 16.12
N ALA A 473 10.42 -11.17 15.28
CA ALA A 473 10.36 -9.76 14.90
C ALA A 473 9.00 -9.36 14.26
N ALA A 474 8.36 -10.28 13.53
CA ALA A 474 7.05 -10.05 12.94
C ALA A 474 5.93 -10.02 14.00
N GLU A 475 6.03 -10.85 15.04
CA GLU A 475 5.11 -10.85 16.18
C GLU A 475 5.23 -9.58 16.99
N VAL A 476 6.46 -9.16 17.31
CA VAL A 476 6.73 -7.91 18.02
C VAL A 476 6.16 -6.71 17.26
N ALA A 477 6.34 -6.65 15.93
CA ALA A 477 5.79 -5.58 15.11
C ALA A 477 4.26 -5.58 15.07
N ALA A 478 3.63 -6.75 14.99
CA ALA A 478 2.17 -6.87 15.02
C ALA A 478 1.58 -6.43 16.37
N VAL A 479 2.19 -6.84 17.48
CA VAL A 479 1.76 -6.45 18.82
C VAL A 479 2.00 -4.96 19.06
N ALA A 480 3.11 -4.40 18.60
CA ALA A 480 3.39 -2.96 18.72
C ALA A 480 2.34 -2.09 18.00
N GLU A 481 1.72 -2.60 16.93
CA GLU A 481 0.61 -1.91 16.28
C GLU A 481 -0.70 -2.11 17.04
N ALA A 482 -0.96 -3.33 17.53
CA ALA A 482 -2.14 -3.64 18.33
C ALA A 482 -2.18 -2.83 19.65
N THR A 483 -1.05 -2.61 20.32
CA THR A 483 -0.99 -1.80 21.55
C THR A 483 -1.35 -0.33 21.28
N LYS A 484 -0.96 0.23 20.13
CA LYS A 484 -1.39 1.59 19.75
C LYS A 484 -2.89 1.67 19.53
N VAL A 485 -3.46 0.71 18.80
CA VAL A 485 -4.91 0.68 18.54
C VAL A 485 -5.69 0.52 19.86
N ALA A 486 -5.22 -0.36 20.75
CA ALA A 486 -5.79 -0.53 22.08
C ALA A 486 -5.70 0.76 22.92
N ALA A 487 -4.56 1.48 22.88
CA ALA A 487 -4.39 2.76 23.57
C ALA A 487 -5.42 3.79 23.09
N VAL A 488 -5.59 3.96 21.78
CA VAL A 488 -6.58 4.89 21.21
C VAL A 488 -8.00 4.52 21.64
N ALA A 489 -8.33 3.22 21.67
CA ALA A 489 -9.64 2.76 22.14
C ALA A 489 -9.89 3.11 23.62
N ILE A 490 -8.89 2.90 24.49
CA ILE A 490 -8.96 3.22 25.92
C ILE A 490 -9.10 4.73 26.13
N GLU A 491 -8.26 5.54 25.49
CA GLU A 491 -8.28 7.00 25.60
C GLU A 491 -9.60 7.59 25.13
N ARG A 492 -10.12 7.12 23.99
CA ARG A 492 -11.43 7.53 23.49
C ARG A 492 -12.53 7.21 24.51
N LYS A 493 -12.53 6.01 25.09
CA LYS A 493 -13.57 5.63 26.08
C LYS A 493 -13.51 6.52 27.33
N ARG A 494 -12.31 6.88 27.79
CA ARG A 494 -12.11 7.81 28.91
C ARG A 494 -12.55 9.23 28.55
N ALA A 495 -12.22 9.71 27.35
CA ALA A 495 -12.66 11.01 26.86
C ALA A 495 -14.19 11.10 26.72
N ASP A 496 -14.83 10.07 26.19
CA ASP A 496 -16.30 10.00 26.08
C ASP A 496 -16.99 10.01 27.46
N ALA A 497 -16.37 9.39 28.47
CA ALA A 497 -16.87 9.42 29.84
C ALA A 497 -16.73 10.83 30.45
N ALA A 498 -15.55 11.44 30.32
CA ALA A 498 -15.29 12.79 30.80
C ALA A 498 -16.19 13.85 30.12
N LEU A 499 -16.43 13.71 28.82
CA LEU A 499 -17.32 14.61 28.08
C LEU A 499 -18.76 14.50 28.58
N ARG A 500 -19.27 13.29 28.84
CA ARG A 500 -20.62 13.12 29.42
C ARG A 500 -20.74 13.74 30.80
N GLU A 501 -19.71 13.60 31.63
CA GLU A 501 -19.68 14.20 32.97
C GLU A 501 -19.63 15.73 32.88
N SER A 502 -18.81 16.28 31.99
CA SER A 502 -18.76 17.72 31.71
C SER A 502 -20.09 18.27 31.20
N GLN A 503 -20.74 17.59 30.25
CA GLN A 503 -22.07 17.98 29.74
C GLN A 503 -23.16 17.93 30.82
N LYS A 504 -23.09 16.93 31.70
CA LYS A 504 -24.02 16.83 32.85
C LYS A 504 -23.83 18.01 33.81
N MET A 505 -22.59 18.40 34.07
CA MET A 505 -22.27 19.56 34.91
C MET A 505 -22.69 20.89 34.27
N GLU A 506 -22.50 21.05 32.96
CA GLU A 506 -22.95 22.25 32.21
C GLU A 506 -24.48 22.41 32.25
N ALA A 507 -25.21 21.30 32.06
CA ALA A 507 -26.68 21.30 32.14
C ALA A 507 -27.18 21.64 33.56
N LEU A 508 -26.54 21.09 34.60
CA LEU A 508 -26.83 21.41 36.00
C LEU A 508 -26.54 22.88 36.33
N GLY A 509 -25.44 23.42 35.81
CA GLY A 509 -25.06 24.82 36.02
C GLY A 509 -26.04 25.80 35.37
N THR A 510 -26.44 25.54 34.12
CA THR A 510 -27.41 26.40 33.42
C THR A 510 -28.76 26.46 34.14
N LEU A 511 -29.24 25.31 34.63
CA LEU A 511 -30.47 25.23 35.42
C LEU A 511 -30.35 25.96 36.76
N ALA A 512 -29.24 25.76 37.49
CA ALA A 512 -28.99 26.39 38.78
C ALA A 512 -28.90 27.92 38.68
N GLY A 513 -28.29 28.46 37.61
CA GLY A 513 -28.20 29.90 37.36
C GLY A 513 -29.56 30.57 37.16
N GLY A 514 -30.43 29.98 36.34
CA GLY A 514 -31.78 30.51 36.10
C GLY A 514 -32.67 30.45 37.34
N ILE A 515 -32.63 29.32 38.07
CA ILE A 515 -33.37 29.17 39.33
C ILE A 515 -32.91 30.21 40.36
N ALA A 516 -31.61 30.42 40.49
CA ALA A 516 -31.06 31.33 41.47
C ALA A 516 -31.43 32.80 41.21
N HIS A 517 -31.46 33.21 39.95
CA HIS A 517 -31.95 34.54 39.55
C HIS A 517 -33.37 34.78 40.06
N ASP A 518 -34.29 33.83 39.83
CA ASP A 518 -35.69 33.97 40.22
C ASP A 518 -35.87 34.00 41.75
N PHE A 519 -35.12 33.18 42.49
CA PHE A 519 -35.13 33.22 43.95
C PHE A 519 -34.60 34.54 44.51
N ASN A 520 -33.52 35.08 43.93
CA ASN A 520 -32.95 36.35 44.37
C ASN A 520 -33.94 37.52 44.18
N ASN A 521 -34.74 37.51 43.12
CA ASN A 521 -35.78 38.51 42.90
C ASN A 521 -36.87 38.46 43.98
N ILE A 522 -37.34 37.26 44.34
CA ILE A 522 -38.35 37.08 45.40
C ILE A 522 -37.78 37.50 46.76
N LEU A 523 -36.55 37.06 47.07
CA LEU A 523 -35.89 37.38 48.33
C LEU A 523 -35.57 38.87 48.45
N GLY A 524 -35.18 39.52 47.35
CA GLY A 524 -34.97 40.96 47.26
C GLY A 524 -36.23 41.75 47.62
N ALA A 525 -37.38 41.37 47.05
CA ALA A 525 -38.66 41.99 47.38
C ALA A 525 -39.06 41.80 48.85
N ILE A 526 -38.85 40.61 49.42
CA ILE A 526 -39.13 40.34 50.84
C ILE A 526 -38.24 41.20 51.74
N LEU A 527 -36.93 41.20 51.50
CA LEU A 527 -35.95 41.97 52.28
C LEU A 527 -36.18 43.49 52.14
N GLY A 528 -36.51 43.97 50.93
CA GLY A 528 -36.84 45.36 50.67
C GLY A 528 -38.07 45.83 51.44
N ASN A 529 -39.17 45.09 51.37
CA ASN A 529 -40.39 45.42 52.14
C ASN A 529 -40.15 45.38 53.66
N LEU A 530 -39.36 44.42 54.16
CA LEU A 530 -38.99 44.36 55.58
C LEU A 530 -38.18 45.59 56.02
N ALA A 531 -37.30 46.10 55.16
CA ALA A 531 -36.54 47.31 55.45
C ALA A 531 -37.45 48.55 55.55
N LEU A 532 -38.47 48.65 54.70
CA LEU A 532 -39.44 49.76 54.69
C LEU A 532 -40.28 49.80 55.96
N VAL A 533 -40.88 48.67 56.39
CA VAL A 533 -41.73 48.72 57.60
C VAL A 533 -40.91 48.96 58.87
N ARG A 534 -39.60 48.65 58.86
CA ARG A 534 -38.69 49.03 59.96
C ARG A 534 -38.39 50.53 59.98
N GLN A 535 -38.42 51.22 58.83
CA GLN A 535 -38.18 52.66 58.72
C GLN A 535 -39.39 53.50 59.10
N GLU A 536 -40.62 53.03 58.86
CA GLU A 536 -41.85 53.77 59.18
C GLU A 536 -42.11 53.93 60.69
N GLY A 537 -41.32 53.31 61.57
CA GLY A 537 -41.28 53.58 63.01
C GLY A 537 -42.53 53.17 63.80
N CYS A 538 -43.59 52.70 63.14
CA CYS A 538 -44.89 52.40 63.72
C CYS A 538 -45.08 50.89 64.01
N VAL A 539 -44.10 50.22 64.61
CA VAL A 539 -44.14 48.77 64.82
C VAL A 539 -44.08 48.41 66.31
N THR A 540 -45.00 47.56 66.77
CA THR A 540 -44.98 47.05 68.15
C THR A 540 -43.75 46.16 68.39
N ALA A 541 -43.28 46.06 69.64
CA ALA A 541 -42.11 45.25 69.99
C ALA A 541 -42.23 43.76 69.57
N ALA A 542 -43.46 43.20 69.62
CA ALA A 542 -43.73 41.84 69.15
C ALA A 542 -43.62 41.70 67.62
N ALA A 543 -44.13 42.67 66.87
CA ALA A 543 -44.01 42.69 65.41
C ALA A 543 -42.56 42.95 64.97
N ALA A 544 -41.79 43.77 65.69
CA ALA A 544 -40.36 43.96 65.44
C ALA A 544 -39.55 42.65 65.57
N ALA A 545 -39.84 41.84 66.58
CA ALA A 545 -39.21 40.52 66.76
C ALA A 545 -39.58 39.55 65.62
N GLN A 546 -40.84 39.53 65.19
CA GLN A 546 -41.28 38.71 64.06
C GLN A 546 -40.64 39.14 62.73
N LEU A 547 -40.55 40.45 62.47
CA LEU A 547 -39.88 40.99 61.29
C LEU A 547 -38.38 40.65 61.28
N ALA A 548 -37.72 40.72 62.43
CA ALA A 548 -36.33 40.29 62.56
C ALA A 548 -36.13 38.80 62.22
N GLN A 549 -37.08 37.96 62.62
CA GLN A 549 -37.07 36.53 62.31
C GLN A 549 -37.30 36.27 60.81
N VAL A 550 -38.25 36.95 60.17
CA VAL A 550 -38.47 36.84 58.71
C VAL A 550 -37.23 37.32 57.94
N ASN A 551 -36.60 38.42 58.38
CA ASN A 551 -35.36 38.92 57.80
C ASN A 551 -34.22 37.88 57.89
N GLN A 552 -34.06 37.25 59.06
CA GLN A 552 -33.04 36.21 59.24
C GLN A 552 -33.30 34.97 58.38
N SER A 553 -34.57 34.60 58.17
CA SER A 553 -34.95 33.49 57.29
C SER A 553 -34.71 33.81 55.81
N ALA A 554 -35.02 35.04 55.38
CA ALA A 554 -34.78 35.49 54.01
C ALA A 554 -33.28 35.60 53.69
N LEU A 555 -32.47 36.10 54.64
CA LEU A 555 -31.00 36.10 54.51
C LEU A 555 -30.45 34.68 54.39
N ARG A 556 -30.91 33.74 55.22
CA ARG A 556 -30.52 32.32 55.11
C ARG A 556 -30.90 31.68 53.78
N ALA A 557 -32.08 32.00 53.25
CA ALA A 557 -32.50 31.52 51.94
C ALA A 557 -31.62 32.08 50.82
N ARG A 558 -31.21 33.35 50.92
CA ARG A 558 -30.30 33.99 49.98
C ARG A 558 -28.93 33.32 50.00
N ASP A 559 -28.39 33.03 51.17
CA ASP A 559 -27.10 32.36 51.32
C ASP A 559 -27.12 30.95 50.69
N LEU A 560 -28.24 30.23 50.80
CA LEU A 560 -28.42 28.93 50.15
C LEU A 560 -28.40 29.03 48.62
N VAL A 561 -29.07 30.04 48.07
CA VAL A 561 -29.10 30.32 46.62
C VAL A 561 -27.69 30.66 46.12
N HIS A 562 -26.92 31.45 46.89
CA HIS A 562 -25.52 31.74 46.58
C HIS A 562 -24.61 30.50 46.62
N GLN A 563 -24.83 29.56 47.54
CA GLN A 563 -24.08 28.30 47.56
C GLN A 563 -24.36 27.43 46.32
N ILE A 564 -25.61 27.40 45.84
CA ILE A 564 -25.99 26.71 44.61
C ILE A 564 -25.35 27.38 43.38
N LEU A 565 -25.31 28.71 43.34
CA LEU A 565 -24.62 29.48 42.29
C LEU A 565 -23.11 29.25 42.28
N ALA A 566 -22.47 29.23 43.46
CA ALA A 566 -21.03 28.98 43.57
C ALA A 566 -20.65 27.58 43.07
N PHE A 567 -21.51 26.58 43.26
CA PHE A 567 -21.34 25.24 42.69
C PHE A 567 -21.53 25.20 41.16
N SER A 568 -22.38 26.08 40.63
CA SER A 568 -22.80 26.10 39.23
C SER A 568 -21.91 26.94 38.31
N ARG A 569 -21.17 27.92 38.84
CA ARG A 569 -20.39 28.86 38.03
C ARG A 569 -19.02 28.28 37.68
N GLN A 570 -18.80 27.97 36.40
CA GLN A 570 -17.46 27.89 35.81
C GLN A 570 -16.93 29.31 35.54
N GLN A 571 -16.67 30.11 36.58
CA GLN A 571 -15.89 31.33 36.39
C GLN A 571 -14.42 30.94 36.24
N ALA A 572 -13.71 31.56 35.29
CA ALA A 572 -12.26 31.46 35.23
C ALA A 572 -11.68 32.19 36.46
N HIS A 573 -11.54 31.47 37.56
CA HIS A 573 -10.85 31.96 38.74
C HIS A 573 -9.38 32.13 38.37
N LEU A 574 -8.86 33.34 38.54
CA LEU A 574 -7.44 33.61 38.35
C LEU A 574 -6.69 32.96 39.51
N ALA A 575 -6.36 31.67 39.37
CA ALA A 575 -5.42 30.99 40.23
C ALA A 575 -4.07 31.73 40.11
N VAL A 576 -3.66 32.40 41.18
CA VAL A 576 -2.38 33.11 41.26
C VAL A 576 -1.51 32.35 42.26
N SER A 577 -0.19 32.36 42.05
CA SER A 577 0.74 31.81 43.03
C SER A 577 0.62 32.58 44.35
N GLN A 578 0.14 31.90 45.39
CA GLN A 578 -0.10 32.47 46.72
C GLN A 578 0.52 31.63 47.82
N PRO A 579 1.01 32.26 48.91
CA PRO A 579 1.51 31.55 50.07
C PRO A 579 0.35 30.91 50.83
N LEU A 580 0.39 29.58 50.96
CA LEU A 580 -0.71 28.79 51.54
C LEU A 580 -0.83 28.97 53.05
N ARG A 581 0.28 29.09 53.78
CA ARG A 581 0.24 29.27 55.25
C ARG A 581 -0.54 30.53 55.68
N PRO A 582 -0.24 31.75 55.17
CA PRO A 582 -1.02 32.95 55.50
C PRO A 582 -2.50 32.87 55.11
N LEU A 583 -2.84 32.10 54.07
CA LEU A 583 -4.22 31.86 53.67
C LEU A 583 -4.94 30.99 54.71
N VAL A 584 -4.35 29.84 55.06
CA VAL A 584 -4.90 28.93 56.07
C VAL A 584 -5.02 29.64 57.42
N SER A 585 -4.01 30.42 57.85
CA SER A 585 -4.08 31.18 59.10
C SER A 585 -5.23 32.19 59.13
N ARG A 586 -5.44 32.96 58.06
CA ARG A 586 -6.57 33.92 57.97
C ARG A 586 -7.93 33.23 58.01
N ALA A 587 -8.06 32.09 57.34
CA ALA A 587 -9.30 31.30 57.37
C ALA A 587 -9.58 30.75 58.79
N LEU A 588 -8.53 30.28 59.49
CA LEU A 588 -8.65 29.83 60.88
C LEU A 588 -9.06 30.97 61.83
N ASP A 589 -8.52 32.18 61.65
CA ASP A 589 -8.92 33.35 62.43
C ASP A 589 -10.41 33.69 62.23
N HIS A 590 -10.90 33.58 60.99
CA HIS A 590 -12.32 33.75 60.68
C HIS A 590 -13.19 32.67 61.34
N LEU A 591 -12.74 31.42 61.31
CA LEU A 591 -13.46 30.28 61.90
C LEU A 591 -13.53 30.35 63.43
N ARG A 592 -12.50 30.87 64.10
CA ARG A 592 -12.51 31.09 65.56
C ARG A 592 -13.63 32.02 66.00
N ALA A 593 -14.01 32.99 65.17
CA ALA A 593 -15.12 33.90 65.46
C ALA A 593 -16.51 33.26 65.27
N MET A 594 -16.60 32.17 64.52
CA MET A 594 -17.86 31.48 64.20
C MET A 594 -18.16 30.28 65.11
N LEU A 595 -17.13 29.68 65.74
CA LEU A 595 -17.30 28.50 66.59
C LEU A 595 -17.80 28.88 68.01
N PRO A 596 -18.76 28.14 68.59
CA PRO A 596 -19.22 28.37 69.97
C PRO A 596 -18.14 28.17 71.03
N THR A 597 -18.26 28.82 72.19
CA THR A 597 -17.40 28.59 73.36
C THR A 597 -17.55 27.17 73.90
N GLY A 598 -16.63 26.27 73.53
CA GLY A 598 -16.58 24.88 74.01
C GLY A 598 -15.74 23.93 73.14
N GLU A 599 -15.62 24.20 71.84
CA GLU A 599 -14.87 23.36 70.89
C GLU A 599 -13.38 23.75 70.83
N ARG A 600 -12.49 22.77 70.70
CA ARG A 600 -11.04 23.02 70.57
C ARG A 600 -10.62 22.99 69.10
N LEU A 601 -10.32 24.17 68.53
CA LEU A 601 -9.71 24.30 67.21
C LEU A 601 -8.19 24.46 67.34
N SER A 602 -7.42 23.46 66.90
CA SER A 602 -5.96 23.47 66.86
C SER A 602 -5.42 23.52 65.43
N ALA A 603 -4.21 24.06 65.25
CA ALA A 603 -3.58 24.18 63.94
C ALA A 603 -2.12 23.71 63.96
N CYS A 604 -1.74 22.91 62.97
CA CYS A 604 -0.40 22.33 62.79
C CYS A 604 0.16 22.76 61.43
N LEU A 605 0.75 23.96 61.35
CA LEU A 605 1.21 24.57 60.09
C LEU A 605 2.74 24.49 59.98
N THR A 606 3.27 23.98 58.87
CA THR A 606 4.72 23.98 58.57
C THR A 606 5.26 25.40 58.40
N ASP A 607 6.50 25.64 58.86
CA ASP A 607 7.24 26.89 58.63
C ASP A 607 7.84 26.98 57.21
N ASP A 608 7.74 25.92 56.40
CA ASP A 608 8.21 25.92 55.01
C ASP A 608 7.42 26.92 54.14
N GLU A 609 8.13 27.62 53.24
CA GLU A 609 7.50 28.42 52.21
C GLU A 609 6.81 27.51 51.17
N LEU A 610 5.48 27.41 51.28
CA LEU A 610 4.62 26.65 50.37
C LEU A 610 3.73 27.62 49.58
N ASN A 611 4.01 27.74 48.28
CA ASN A 611 3.17 28.49 47.36
C ASN A 611 2.37 27.53 46.48
N GLY A 612 1.08 27.79 46.31
CA GLY A 612 0.21 27.08 45.37
C GLY A 612 -0.39 28.07 44.38
N GLU A 613 -0.62 27.65 43.14
CA GLU A 613 -1.45 28.40 42.20
C GLU A 613 -2.91 28.23 42.62
N VAL A 614 -3.41 29.13 43.47
CA VAL A 614 -4.74 29.03 44.07
C VAL A 614 -5.50 30.35 44.13
N ASP A 615 -6.82 30.27 44.08
CA ASP A 615 -7.73 31.36 44.44
C ASP A 615 -7.90 31.41 45.96
N ALA A 616 -7.64 32.58 46.56
CA ALA A 616 -7.67 32.77 48.01
C ALA A 616 -9.06 32.53 48.61
N ASN A 617 -10.10 32.99 47.91
CA ASN A 617 -11.47 32.94 48.37
C ASN A 617 -12.01 31.52 48.28
N GLN A 618 -11.71 30.82 47.17
CA GLN A 618 -12.10 29.42 47.02
C GLN A 618 -11.41 28.53 48.07
N MET A 619 -10.12 28.76 48.36
CA MET A 619 -9.42 28.01 49.40
C MET A 619 -9.93 28.31 50.81
N GLN A 620 -10.32 29.56 51.09
CA GLN A 620 -11.01 29.90 52.32
C GLN A 620 -12.36 29.18 52.42
N GLN A 621 -13.12 29.11 51.32
CA GLN A 621 -14.39 28.38 51.24
C GLN A 621 -14.21 26.88 51.49
N VAL A 622 -13.14 26.28 50.97
CA VAL A 622 -12.77 24.88 51.25
C VAL A 622 -12.60 24.67 52.76
N LEU A 623 -11.77 25.49 53.40
CA LEU A 623 -11.51 25.38 54.84
C LEU A 623 -12.77 25.60 55.68
N VAL A 624 -13.59 26.59 55.32
CA VAL A 624 -14.86 26.85 56.02
C VAL A 624 -15.81 25.67 55.89
N ASN A 625 -15.99 25.11 54.69
CA ASN A 625 -16.86 23.96 54.48
C ASN A 625 -16.38 22.71 55.23
N LEU A 626 -15.08 22.43 55.22
CA LEU A 626 -14.49 21.31 55.93
C LEU A 626 -14.62 21.47 57.45
N CYS A 627 -14.25 22.63 57.99
CA CYS A 627 -14.32 22.88 59.44
C CYS A 627 -15.76 22.94 59.95
N THR A 628 -16.70 23.46 59.15
CA THR A 628 -18.13 23.46 59.51
C THR A 628 -18.69 22.03 59.51
N ASN A 629 -18.28 21.19 58.56
CA ASN A 629 -18.68 19.78 58.56
C ASN A 629 -18.07 19.00 59.73
N ALA A 630 -16.79 19.22 60.01
CA ALA A 630 -16.11 18.68 61.19
C ALA A 630 -16.84 19.08 62.48
N TRP A 631 -17.16 20.36 62.64
CA TRP A 631 -17.91 20.87 63.79
C TRP A 631 -19.29 20.24 63.95
N HIS A 632 -20.05 20.11 62.86
CA HIS A 632 -21.34 19.43 62.93
C HIS A 632 -21.23 17.95 63.34
N ALA A 633 -20.10 17.30 63.00
CA ALA A 633 -19.85 15.91 63.38
C ALA A 633 -19.43 15.75 64.86
N THR A 634 -18.95 16.80 65.52
CA THR A 634 -18.45 16.78 66.91
C THR A 634 -19.50 17.08 67.99
N SER A 635 -20.80 17.10 67.65
CA SER A 635 -21.94 17.58 68.46
C SER A 635 -22.19 16.93 69.86
N SER A 636 -21.27 16.14 70.39
CA SER A 636 -21.30 15.56 71.75
C SER A 636 -20.13 16.10 72.57
N ASP A 637 -20.44 16.80 73.67
CA ASP A 637 -19.53 17.53 74.58
C ASP A 637 -18.02 17.21 74.45
N GLY A 638 -17.27 18.12 73.82
CA GLY A 638 -15.80 18.18 73.91
C GLY A 638 -15.03 17.72 72.67
N GLY A 639 -15.55 17.89 71.46
CA GLY A 639 -14.83 17.58 70.24
C GLY A 639 -13.65 18.51 69.95
N SER A 640 -12.68 17.98 69.19
CA SER A 640 -11.55 18.75 68.67
C SER A 640 -11.49 18.70 67.16
N ILE A 641 -11.20 19.85 66.56
CA ILE A 641 -10.93 20.00 65.13
C ILE A 641 -9.47 20.42 65.00
N GLU A 642 -8.71 19.67 64.22
CA GLU A 642 -7.30 19.93 63.96
C GLU A 642 -7.10 20.19 62.46
N VAL A 643 -6.47 21.32 62.12
CA VAL A 643 -6.15 21.68 60.74
C VAL A 643 -4.65 21.68 60.55
N GLY A 644 -4.14 20.91 59.58
CA GLY A 644 -2.71 20.81 59.32
C GLY A 644 -2.32 21.19 57.90
N LEU A 645 -1.12 21.75 57.74
CA LEU A 645 -0.50 22.07 56.46
C LEU A 645 0.97 21.64 56.49
N GLU A 646 1.39 20.76 55.58
CA GLU A 646 2.77 20.28 55.47
C GLU A 646 3.23 20.15 54.00
N ALA A 647 4.55 20.08 53.80
CA ALA A 647 5.16 19.83 52.50
C ALA A 647 5.36 18.33 52.26
N LEU A 648 4.94 17.82 51.10
CA LEU A 648 5.12 16.43 50.69
C LEU A 648 5.92 16.35 49.40
N THR A 649 6.99 15.54 49.36
CA THR A 649 7.78 15.30 48.15
C THR A 649 7.59 13.85 47.70
N VAL A 650 7.05 13.66 46.49
CA VAL A 650 6.78 12.34 45.91
C VAL A 650 7.89 12.00 44.91
N GLY A 651 8.67 10.95 45.19
CA GLY A 651 9.74 10.47 44.32
C GLY A 651 9.27 9.40 43.32
N ILE A 652 10.05 9.19 42.25
CA ILE A 652 9.73 8.25 41.15
C ILE A 652 9.62 6.78 41.62
N ASN A 653 10.24 6.43 42.75
CA ASN A 653 10.21 5.08 43.36
C ASN A 653 9.75 5.10 44.85
N GLY A 654 9.04 6.15 45.27
CA GLY A 654 8.67 6.37 46.67
C GLY A 654 7.43 5.58 47.10
N THR A 655 7.64 4.39 47.67
CA THR A 655 6.62 3.64 48.40
C THR A 655 6.29 4.33 49.74
N ARG A 656 5.20 5.08 49.80
CA ARG A 656 4.27 5.08 50.95
C ARG A 656 2.99 5.89 50.67
N ARG A 657 1.88 5.21 50.96
CA ARG A 657 0.45 5.58 50.95
C ARG A 657 -0.28 5.54 49.59
N THR A 658 -1.47 4.97 49.72
CA THR A 658 -2.59 4.59 48.85
C THR A 658 -3.05 5.55 47.74
N GLU A 659 -2.34 6.65 47.46
CA GLU A 659 -2.85 7.73 46.58
C GLU A 659 -1.92 7.97 45.38
N PRO A 660 -2.44 8.01 44.14
CA PRO A 660 -1.64 8.09 42.91
C PRO A 660 -1.21 9.53 42.62
N LEU A 661 -0.37 10.11 43.48
CA LEU A 661 0.21 11.44 43.27
C LEU A 661 1.35 11.38 42.24
N ALA A 662 1.39 12.35 41.33
CA ALA A 662 2.49 12.49 40.38
C ALA A 662 3.81 12.86 41.10
N PRO A 663 4.98 12.42 40.58
CA PRO A 663 6.28 12.83 41.13
C PRO A 663 6.40 14.35 41.16
N GLY A 664 6.77 14.92 42.31
CA GLY A 664 6.83 16.37 42.50
C GLY A 664 6.67 16.82 43.94
N ARG A 665 6.66 18.13 44.15
CA ARG A 665 6.44 18.77 45.45
C ARG A 665 4.95 19.16 45.58
N TRP A 666 4.35 18.77 46.68
CA TRP A 666 2.94 18.94 46.98
C TRP A 666 2.77 19.64 48.32
N ALA A 667 1.72 20.45 48.45
CA ALA A 667 1.23 20.95 49.71
C ALA A 667 0.10 20.02 50.18
N HIS A 668 0.27 19.44 51.37
CA HIS A 668 -0.71 18.57 52.00
C HIS A 668 -1.46 19.36 53.09
N LEU A 669 -2.71 19.71 52.80
CA LEU A 669 -3.64 20.34 53.72
C LEU A 669 -4.62 19.28 54.23
N TRP A 670 -4.86 19.20 55.52
CA TRP A 670 -5.83 18.25 56.07
C TRP A 670 -6.65 18.86 57.20
N VAL A 671 -7.89 18.37 57.33
CA VAL A 671 -8.81 18.73 58.42
C VAL A 671 -9.24 17.44 59.10
N ARG A 672 -8.93 17.32 60.39
CA ARG A 672 -9.27 16.18 61.23
C ARG A 672 -10.31 16.58 62.27
N ASP A 673 -11.31 15.72 62.45
CA ASP A 673 -12.30 15.80 63.51
C ASP A 673 -12.31 14.52 64.35
N THR A 674 -12.75 14.63 65.60
CA THR A 674 -12.99 13.50 66.51
C THR A 674 -14.48 13.17 66.62
N GLY A 675 -15.25 13.43 65.56
CA GLY A 675 -16.70 13.28 65.52
C GLY A 675 -17.17 11.85 65.28
N SER A 676 -18.40 11.70 64.79
CA SER A 676 -19.06 10.39 64.62
C SER A 676 -18.42 9.47 63.57
N GLY A 677 -17.57 9.99 62.67
CA GLY A 677 -17.06 9.24 61.51
C GLY A 677 -18.16 8.77 60.54
N MET A 678 -17.77 8.02 59.50
CA MET A 678 -18.66 7.56 58.42
C MET A 678 -18.49 6.06 58.14
N ASP A 679 -19.57 5.40 57.73
CA ASP A 679 -19.52 4.02 57.21
C ASP A 679 -19.15 3.99 55.72
N GLU A 680 -18.88 2.80 55.16
CA GLU A 680 -18.43 2.65 53.78
C GLU A 680 -19.45 3.18 52.75
N ALA A 681 -20.73 2.93 53.00
CA ALA A 681 -21.82 3.36 52.12
C ALA A 681 -21.97 4.89 52.09
N THR A 682 -21.79 5.54 53.25
CA THR A 682 -21.77 6.99 53.36
C THR A 682 -20.52 7.54 52.70
N ARG A 683 -19.33 6.98 53.00
CA ARG A 683 -18.02 7.37 52.46
C ARG A 683 -18.02 7.43 50.93
N ALA A 684 -18.61 6.44 50.26
CA ALA A 684 -18.68 6.38 48.80
C ALA A 684 -19.50 7.52 48.17
N ARG A 685 -20.38 8.17 48.94
CA ARG A 685 -21.38 9.13 48.45
C ARG A 685 -21.17 10.56 48.96
N ILE A 686 -20.19 10.81 49.83
CA ILE A 686 -20.00 12.10 50.50
C ILE A 686 -19.76 13.28 49.54
N PHE A 687 -19.23 13.01 48.35
CA PHE A 687 -18.98 14.00 47.31
C PHE A 687 -20.14 14.12 46.31
N GLU A 688 -21.20 13.30 46.43
CA GLU A 688 -22.41 13.44 45.61
C GLU A 688 -23.14 14.74 45.98
N PRO A 689 -23.52 15.58 44.99
CA PRO A 689 -24.32 16.78 45.26
C PRO A 689 -25.65 16.44 45.93
N PHE A 690 -26.04 17.25 46.91
CA PHE A 690 -27.28 17.11 47.71
C PHE A 690 -27.33 15.88 48.64
N PHE A 691 -26.26 15.07 48.72
CA PHE A 691 -26.19 13.99 49.68
C PHE A 691 -25.94 14.53 51.09
N THR A 692 -26.79 14.17 52.06
CA THR A 692 -26.59 14.54 53.46
C THR A 692 -27.13 13.48 54.40
N THR A 693 -26.42 13.26 55.51
CA THR A 693 -26.83 12.40 56.63
C THR A 693 -27.53 13.19 57.74
N LYS A 694 -27.69 14.51 57.57
CA LYS A 694 -28.31 15.42 58.55
C LYS A 694 -29.84 15.44 58.42
N PRO A 695 -30.60 15.74 59.49
CA PRO A 695 -32.05 15.90 59.42
C PRO A 695 -32.47 16.98 58.41
N VAL A 696 -33.68 16.82 57.85
CA VAL A 696 -34.27 17.74 56.87
C VAL A 696 -34.21 19.18 57.40
N GLY A 697 -33.57 20.08 56.65
CA GLY A 697 -33.40 21.49 56.99
C GLY A 697 -32.13 21.87 57.77
N ARG A 698 -31.25 20.91 58.13
CA ARG A 698 -29.95 21.17 58.81
C ARG A 698 -28.71 20.93 57.95
N GLY A 699 -28.85 20.47 56.72
CA GLY A 699 -27.73 20.22 55.80
C GLY A 699 -28.14 20.42 54.35
N THR A 700 -27.34 21.15 53.59
CA THR A 700 -27.57 21.41 52.16
C THR A 700 -27.08 20.27 51.27
N GLY A 701 -26.19 19.42 51.79
CA GLY A 701 -25.54 18.34 51.04
C GLY A 701 -24.60 18.82 49.93
N LEU A 702 -24.29 20.12 49.88
CA LEU A 702 -23.44 20.72 48.83
C LEU A 702 -22.00 20.96 49.28
N GLY A 703 -21.73 21.03 50.59
CA GLY A 703 -20.43 21.46 51.11
C GLY A 703 -19.24 20.64 50.61
N LEU A 704 -19.31 19.30 50.71
CA LEU A 704 -18.21 18.43 50.27
C LEU A 704 -18.11 18.32 48.74
N ALA A 705 -19.24 18.36 48.02
CA ALA A 705 -19.24 18.41 46.56
C ALA A 705 -18.56 19.68 46.02
N VAL A 706 -18.79 20.83 46.67
CA VAL A 706 -18.11 22.11 46.37
C VAL A 706 -16.62 22.01 46.67
N VAL A 707 -16.24 21.43 47.81
CA VAL A 707 -14.82 21.21 48.15
C VAL A 707 -14.13 20.35 47.08
N HIS A 708 -14.76 19.24 46.68
CA HIS A 708 -14.23 18.36 45.64
C HIS A 708 -14.05 19.10 44.31
N GLY A 709 -15.03 19.92 43.90
CA GLY A 709 -14.96 20.74 42.69
C GLY A 709 -13.80 21.74 42.72
N ILE A 710 -13.69 22.53 43.79
CA ILE A 710 -12.62 23.53 43.97
C ILE A 710 -11.23 22.86 43.95
N VAL A 711 -11.07 21.74 44.67
CA VAL A 711 -9.78 21.03 44.72
C VAL A 711 -9.39 20.51 43.33
N THR A 712 -10.37 19.96 42.59
CA THR A 712 -10.15 19.47 41.22
C THR A 712 -9.78 20.60 40.25
N GLU A 713 -10.44 21.76 40.35
CA GLU A 713 -10.15 22.96 39.54
C GLU A 713 -8.69 23.43 39.74
N HIS A 714 -8.20 23.32 40.98
CA HIS A 714 -6.82 23.63 41.35
C HIS A 714 -5.80 22.51 41.08
N ARG A 715 -6.18 21.51 40.27
CA ARG A 715 -5.35 20.34 39.94
C ARG A 715 -4.89 19.57 41.18
N GLY A 716 -5.67 19.64 42.26
CA GLY A 716 -5.42 18.94 43.51
C GLY A 716 -6.14 17.59 43.58
N LEU A 717 -5.73 16.80 44.56
CA LEU A 717 -6.36 15.53 44.91
C LEU A 717 -7.03 15.65 46.28
N ILE A 718 -8.19 15.03 46.46
CA ILE A 718 -8.87 14.93 47.76
C ILE A 718 -9.05 13.46 48.15
N SER A 719 -8.79 13.13 49.41
CA SER A 719 -9.05 11.80 49.98
C SER A 719 -9.60 11.90 51.40
N VAL A 720 -10.17 10.79 51.90
CA VAL A 720 -10.84 10.76 53.20
C VAL A 720 -10.49 9.49 53.96
N ASP A 721 -9.89 9.66 55.13
CA ASP A 721 -9.70 8.63 56.14
C ASP A 721 -10.82 8.78 57.19
N THR A 722 -11.69 7.79 57.35
CA THR A 722 -12.82 7.87 58.29
C THR A 722 -13.19 6.49 58.83
N ALA A 723 -13.65 6.45 60.08
CA ALA A 723 -14.20 5.25 60.70
C ALA A 723 -15.28 5.63 61.72
N VAL A 724 -16.38 4.87 61.74
CA VAL A 724 -17.51 5.11 62.66
C VAL A 724 -17.02 5.13 64.11
N GLY A 725 -17.29 6.25 64.81
CA GLY A 725 -16.92 6.51 66.20
C GLY A 725 -15.49 7.01 66.43
N LEU A 726 -14.66 7.12 65.39
CA LEU A 726 -13.26 7.57 65.49
C LEU A 726 -13.00 8.93 64.80
N GLY A 727 -14.03 9.55 64.23
CA GLY A 727 -13.93 10.80 63.48
C GLY A 727 -13.48 10.61 62.04
N SER A 728 -13.16 11.72 61.39
CA SER A 728 -12.70 11.75 59.99
C SER A 728 -11.49 12.65 59.80
N THR A 729 -10.65 12.33 58.83
CA THR A 729 -9.60 13.20 58.31
C THR A 729 -9.81 13.35 56.82
N ILE A 730 -9.99 14.58 56.36
CA ILE A 730 -10.09 14.93 54.95
C ILE A 730 -8.74 15.50 54.52
N HIS A 731 -8.14 14.88 53.51
CA HIS A 731 -6.83 15.22 52.97
C HIS A 731 -6.98 15.93 51.62
N ILE A 732 -6.25 17.01 51.44
CA ILE A 732 -6.19 17.79 50.21
C ILE A 732 -4.71 17.93 49.82
N TYR A 733 -4.39 17.52 48.60
CA TYR A 733 -3.06 17.64 48.02
C TYR A 733 -3.10 18.65 46.88
N LEU A 734 -2.32 19.73 46.99
CA LEU A 734 -2.20 20.76 45.96
C LEU A 734 -0.79 20.77 45.36
N PRO A 735 -0.62 20.99 44.06
CA PRO A 735 0.71 21.19 43.47
C PRO A 735 1.40 22.41 44.11
N ALA A 736 2.62 22.22 44.61
CA ALA A 736 3.40 23.29 45.23
C ALA A 736 4.48 23.81 44.27
N THR A 737 4.70 25.12 44.26
CA THR A 737 5.69 25.82 43.43
C THR A 737 6.68 26.59 44.30
N GLU A 738 7.93 26.74 43.81
CA GLU A 738 8.98 27.54 44.48
C GLU A 738 9.00 29.01 44.01
N ALA A 739 8.05 29.43 43.17
CA ALA A 739 8.10 30.72 42.52
C ALA A 739 7.95 31.88 43.52
N ALA A 740 8.86 32.85 43.41
CA ALA A 740 8.88 34.06 44.20
C ALA A 740 7.69 34.98 43.87
N ARG A 741 7.11 35.53 44.94
CA ARG A 741 6.07 36.58 45.04
C ARG A 741 5.93 37.50 43.82
N ALA A 742 4.77 37.50 43.17
CA ALA A 742 4.33 38.67 42.42
C ALA A 742 3.99 39.81 43.41
N PRO A 743 4.33 41.08 43.14
CA PRO A 743 4.10 42.17 44.09
C PRO A 743 2.60 42.33 44.34
N ALA A 744 2.20 42.29 45.61
CA ALA A 744 0.84 42.63 46.01
C ALA A 744 0.59 44.12 45.67
N PRO A 745 -0.56 44.49 45.09
CA PRO A 745 -0.96 45.89 45.07
C PRO A 745 -1.07 46.39 46.52
N PRO A 746 -0.67 47.64 46.81
CA PRO A 746 -0.65 48.16 48.18
C PRO A 746 -2.05 48.12 48.79
N PRO A 747 -2.18 47.85 50.10
CA PRO A 747 -3.48 47.89 50.78
C PRO A 747 -4.00 49.34 50.74
N LEU A 748 -5.21 49.53 50.21
CA LEU A 748 -5.97 50.75 50.41
C LEU A 748 -6.27 50.87 51.91
N ALA A 749 -5.66 51.85 52.55
CA ALA A 749 -5.98 52.21 53.93
C ALA A 749 -7.45 52.65 54.03
N PRO A 750 -8.19 52.27 55.07
CA PRO A 750 -9.52 52.80 55.31
C PRO A 750 -9.36 54.26 55.75
N ALA A 751 -9.70 55.19 54.85
CA ALA A 751 -9.80 56.59 55.22
C ALA A 751 -11.10 56.80 56.00
N GLU A 752 -11.00 56.83 57.33
CA GLU A 752 -11.99 57.49 58.19
C GLU A 752 -11.95 58.99 57.89
N ALA A 753 -12.87 59.46 57.03
CA ALA A 753 -13.14 60.88 56.86
C ALA A 753 -14.47 61.22 57.56
N ALA A 754 -14.40 62.21 58.46
CA ALA A 754 -15.51 62.76 59.23
C ALA A 754 -16.65 63.32 58.34
N PRO A 755 -17.90 63.42 58.83
CA PRO A 755 -19.02 63.95 58.06
C PRO A 755 -18.77 65.42 57.62
N PRO A 756 -19.30 65.85 56.45
CA PRO A 756 -19.10 67.20 55.97
C PRO A 756 -19.76 68.23 56.92
N THR A 757 -18.93 69.15 57.39
CA THR A 757 -19.31 70.36 58.13
C THR A 757 -20.03 71.36 57.24
N GLU A 758 -21.05 72.00 57.82
CA GLU A 758 -21.77 73.23 57.40
C GLU A 758 -21.59 73.67 55.94
N GLY A 759 -22.43 73.11 55.06
CA GLY A 759 -22.58 73.51 53.66
C GLY A 759 -23.85 72.90 53.03
N VAL A 760 -24.30 73.44 51.90
CA VAL A 760 -25.49 72.97 51.19
C VAL A 760 -25.35 71.51 50.77
N ALA A 761 -26.25 70.63 51.24
CA ALA A 761 -26.18 69.18 50.99
C ALA A 761 -26.14 68.84 49.48
N PRO A 762 -25.20 67.98 49.03
CA PRO A 762 -25.08 67.57 47.62
C PRO A 762 -26.37 66.93 47.10
N ASN A 763 -26.68 67.21 45.84
CA ASN A 763 -27.87 66.77 45.14
C ASN A 763 -27.54 65.59 44.21
N ILE A 764 -27.97 64.38 44.56
CA ILE A 764 -27.71 63.13 43.85
C ILE A 764 -28.93 62.74 43.02
N LEU A 765 -28.71 62.36 41.76
CA LEU A 765 -29.72 61.70 40.94
C LEU A 765 -29.51 60.20 41.00
N LEU A 766 -30.50 59.47 41.51
CA LEU A 766 -30.55 58.02 41.53
C LEU A 766 -31.43 57.51 40.38
N VAL A 767 -30.91 56.60 39.57
CA VAL A 767 -31.58 56.04 38.39
C VAL A 767 -31.56 54.53 38.50
N ASP A 768 -32.74 53.92 38.58
CA ASP A 768 -32.94 52.47 38.65
C ASP A 768 -34.38 52.19 38.19
N ASP A 769 -34.61 51.16 37.38
CA ASP A 769 -35.95 50.80 36.92
C ASP A 769 -36.73 49.97 37.96
N ASP A 770 -36.04 49.43 38.96
CA ASP A 770 -36.67 48.78 40.10
C ASP A 770 -37.12 49.82 41.14
N ALA A 771 -38.44 49.95 41.28
CA ALA A 771 -39.07 50.85 42.25
C ALA A 771 -38.66 50.60 43.71
N VAL A 772 -38.34 49.35 44.08
CA VAL A 772 -37.88 48.98 45.43
C VAL A 772 -36.44 49.45 45.65
N MET A 773 -35.58 49.35 44.63
CA MET A 773 -34.20 49.85 44.68
C MET A 773 -34.16 51.37 44.72
N LEU A 774 -34.99 52.04 43.93
CA LEU A 774 -35.16 53.49 44.01
C LEU A 774 -35.58 53.93 45.41
N LEU A 775 -36.57 53.26 46.01
CA LEU A 775 -37.08 53.61 47.33
C LEU A 775 -36.02 53.37 48.42
N THR A 776 -35.35 52.22 48.39
CA THR A 776 -34.33 51.82 49.39
C THR A 776 -33.07 52.68 49.26
N GLY A 777 -32.58 52.90 48.04
CA GLY A 777 -31.43 53.76 47.75
C GLY A 777 -31.71 55.22 48.08
N THR A 778 -32.92 55.72 47.80
CA THR A 778 -33.32 57.09 48.17
C THR A 778 -33.35 57.27 49.68
N ALA A 779 -33.94 56.33 50.41
CA ALA A 779 -34.00 56.39 51.87
C ALA A 779 -32.61 56.33 52.50
N LEU A 780 -31.71 55.52 51.95
CA LEU A 780 -30.32 55.44 52.37
C LEU A 780 -29.58 56.77 52.21
N LEU A 781 -29.55 57.29 50.99
CA LEU A 781 -28.76 58.46 50.64
C LEU A 781 -29.28 59.71 51.37
N ARG A 782 -30.60 59.79 51.60
CA ARG A 782 -31.19 60.82 52.48
C ARG A 782 -30.78 60.63 53.93
N GLY A 783 -30.73 59.40 54.44
CA GLY A 783 -30.23 59.06 55.76
C GLY A 783 -28.75 59.42 55.97
N LEU A 784 -27.96 59.46 54.90
CA LEU A 784 -26.57 59.94 54.88
C LEU A 784 -26.43 61.47 54.72
N GLY A 785 -27.54 62.20 54.65
CA GLY A 785 -27.56 63.66 54.58
C GLY A 785 -27.56 64.25 53.16
N TYR A 786 -27.73 63.45 52.11
CA TYR A 786 -27.80 63.93 50.72
C TYR A 786 -29.21 64.32 50.31
N ARG A 787 -29.34 65.28 49.37
CA ARG A 787 -30.59 65.52 48.64
C ARG A 787 -30.65 64.56 47.47
N VAL A 788 -31.77 63.86 47.30
CA VAL A 788 -31.88 62.77 46.32
C VAL A 788 -33.13 62.95 45.48
N ALA A 789 -32.95 63.01 44.17
CA ALA A 789 -33.99 62.80 43.17
C ALA A 789 -33.88 61.39 42.60
N ALA A 790 -35.00 60.71 42.42
CA ALA A 790 -35.07 59.35 41.91
C ALA A 790 -35.91 59.31 40.64
N VAL A 791 -35.46 58.60 39.62
CA VAL A 791 -36.15 58.44 38.32
C VAL A 791 -36.03 56.99 37.83
N GLY A 792 -37.03 56.53 37.08
CA GLY A 792 -37.22 55.11 36.76
C GLY A 792 -36.52 54.62 35.50
N GLY A 793 -35.80 55.49 34.79
CA GLY A 793 -35.17 55.14 33.52
C GLY A 793 -34.13 56.16 33.09
N GLY A 794 -33.23 55.73 32.21
CA GLY A 794 -32.11 56.57 31.81
C GLY A 794 -32.51 57.75 30.92
N ARG A 795 -33.60 57.67 30.15
CA ARG A 795 -34.14 58.85 29.42
C ARG A 795 -34.69 59.90 30.37
N GLU A 796 -35.46 59.49 31.38
CA GLU A 796 -35.96 60.38 32.43
C GLU A 796 -34.80 61.03 33.18
N ALA A 797 -33.69 60.29 33.38
CA ALA A 797 -32.48 60.83 33.98
C ALA A 797 -31.83 61.93 33.13
N LEU A 798 -31.69 61.73 31.82
CA LEU A 798 -31.13 62.74 30.91
C LEU A 798 -32.00 64.00 30.84
N ASP A 799 -33.33 63.83 30.81
CA ASP A 799 -34.27 64.95 30.84
C ASP A 799 -34.22 65.69 32.19
N ALA A 800 -34.14 64.96 33.31
CA ALA A 800 -34.04 65.54 34.65
C ALA A 800 -32.77 66.36 34.85
N VAL A 801 -31.64 65.92 34.28
CA VAL A 801 -30.37 66.69 34.30
C VAL A 801 -30.47 67.94 33.43
N ARG A 802 -31.16 67.89 32.29
CA ARG A 802 -31.32 69.03 31.37
C ARG A 802 -32.22 70.14 31.93
N ASP A 803 -33.27 69.78 32.67
CA ASP A 803 -34.37 70.70 32.99
C ASP A 803 -34.28 71.36 34.39
N ARG A 804 -33.28 71.03 35.24
CA ARG A 804 -33.22 71.51 36.65
C ARG A 804 -32.11 72.52 36.99
N THR A 805 -32.47 73.53 37.79
CA THR A 805 -31.55 74.40 38.55
C THR A 805 -32.01 74.49 40.01
N PRO A 806 -31.14 74.26 41.03
CA PRO A 806 -29.74 73.88 40.93
C PRO A 806 -29.55 72.45 40.36
N GLY A 807 -28.42 72.24 39.69
CA GLY A 807 -28.06 70.97 39.04
C GLY A 807 -27.79 69.83 40.03
N PHE A 808 -27.45 68.67 39.48
CA PHE A 808 -27.00 67.51 40.26
C PHE A 808 -25.48 67.54 40.45
N ASP A 809 -25.00 67.02 41.57
CA ASP A 809 -23.59 66.89 41.91
C ASP A 809 -23.04 65.49 41.60
N LEU A 810 -23.92 64.49 41.47
CA LEU A 810 -23.58 63.10 41.14
C LEU A 810 -24.79 62.37 40.54
N VAL A 811 -24.54 61.52 39.55
CA VAL A 811 -25.52 60.55 39.05
C VAL A 811 -25.10 59.13 39.44
N VAL A 812 -25.99 58.41 40.12
CA VAL A 812 -25.86 56.99 40.43
C VAL A 812 -26.88 56.25 39.57
N CYS A 813 -26.41 55.39 38.69
CA CYS A 813 -27.24 54.81 37.63
C CYS A 813 -27.08 53.29 37.55
N ASP A 814 -28.19 52.57 37.44
CA ASP A 814 -28.13 51.15 37.09
C ASP A 814 -27.55 50.95 35.69
N HIS A 815 -26.85 49.84 35.47
CA HIS A 815 -26.37 49.45 34.15
C HIS A 815 -27.50 48.89 33.27
N ASN A 816 -28.33 48.01 33.82
CA ASN A 816 -29.30 47.21 33.07
C ASN A 816 -30.71 47.77 33.17
N MET A 817 -30.96 48.94 32.56
CA MET A 817 -32.30 49.51 32.49
C MET A 817 -32.97 49.21 31.12
N PRO A 818 -34.30 49.02 31.06
CA PRO A 818 -35.02 48.63 29.84
C PRO A 818 -34.98 49.66 28.70
N ASP A 819 -34.81 50.94 29.03
CA ASP A 819 -34.90 52.04 28.07
C ASP A 819 -33.54 52.43 27.46
N CYS A 820 -32.47 52.41 28.26
CA CYS A 820 -31.08 52.56 27.82
C CYS A 820 -30.11 52.02 28.87
N SER A 821 -28.89 51.65 28.49
CA SER A 821 -27.92 51.16 29.47
C SER A 821 -27.31 52.31 30.29
N GLY A 822 -26.86 52.02 31.51
CA GLY A 822 -26.12 53.01 32.32
C GLY A 822 -24.85 53.54 31.63
N ILE A 823 -24.27 52.78 30.70
CA ILE A 823 -23.16 53.22 29.86
C ILE A 823 -23.61 54.24 28.81
N ASP A 824 -24.82 54.11 28.26
CA ASP A 824 -25.36 55.07 27.30
C ASP A 824 -25.78 56.38 27.99
N VAL A 825 -26.28 56.30 29.23
CA VAL A 825 -26.50 57.47 30.09
C VAL A 825 -25.17 58.17 30.38
N ALA A 826 -24.14 57.43 30.83
CA ALA A 826 -22.82 57.98 31.09
C ALA A 826 -22.20 58.66 29.86
N ARG A 827 -22.31 58.03 28.68
CA ARG A 827 -21.84 58.61 27.41
C ARG A 827 -22.56 59.91 27.07
N SER A 828 -23.88 59.95 27.23
CA SER A 828 -24.71 61.11 26.92
C SER A 828 -24.45 62.27 27.88
N LEU A 829 -24.25 61.98 29.16
CA LEU A 829 -23.87 62.97 30.17
C LEU A 829 -22.44 63.47 29.97
N ALA A 830 -21.48 62.61 29.63
CA ALA A 830 -20.11 63.03 29.32
C ALA A 830 -20.07 64.01 28.13
N ALA A 831 -20.94 63.83 27.13
CA ALA A 831 -21.03 64.71 25.97
C ALA A 831 -21.75 66.05 26.25
N SER A 832 -22.74 66.07 27.15
CA SER A 832 -23.59 67.24 27.40
C SER A 832 -23.19 68.03 28.66
N HIS A 833 -22.59 67.38 29.65
CA HIS A 833 -22.30 67.89 30.99
C HIS A 833 -20.97 67.29 31.51
N ALA A 834 -19.86 67.62 30.85
CA ALA A 834 -18.52 67.04 31.09
C ALA A 834 -17.97 67.13 32.53
N GLY A 835 -18.63 67.85 33.44
CA GLY A 835 -18.28 67.97 34.86
C GLY A 835 -19.16 67.18 35.83
N LEU A 836 -20.17 66.45 35.35
CA LEU A 836 -21.07 65.68 36.22
C LEU A 836 -20.55 64.25 36.41
N PRO A 837 -20.09 63.85 37.61
CA PRO A 837 -19.61 62.50 37.83
C PRO A 837 -20.75 61.48 37.73
N VAL A 838 -20.44 60.32 37.15
CA VAL A 838 -21.36 59.18 37.03
C VAL A 838 -20.77 57.98 37.75
N VAL A 839 -21.58 57.32 38.55
CA VAL A 839 -21.30 56.02 39.19
C VAL A 839 -22.29 55.01 38.65
N ILE A 840 -21.81 53.89 38.14
CA ILE A 840 -22.67 52.80 37.68
C ILE A 840 -22.81 51.77 38.80
N TYR A 841 -24.05 51.43 39.12
CA TYR A 841 -24.42 50.49 40.18
C TYR A 841 -25.06 49.25 39.55
N SER A 842 -24.33 48.15 39.38
CA SER A 842 -24.76 46.99 38.58
C SER A 842 -24.81 45.69 39.36
N GLY A 843 -25.77 44.81 39.08
CA GLY A 843 -25.81 43.45 39.64
C GLY A 843 -24.66 42.55 39.17
N TYR A 844 -24.05 42.90 38.03
CA TYR A 844 -22.92 42.16 37.46
C TYR A 844 -21.94 43.12 36.78
N ILE A 845 -20.66 43.00 37.10
CA ILE A 845 -19.58 43.77 36.48
C ILE A 845 -18.62 42.78 35.83
N ASP A 846 -18.58 42.78 34.49
CA ASP A 846 -17.61 42.01 33.72
C ASP A 846 -16.46 42.88 33.22
N ALA A 847 -15.45 42.23 32.63
CA ALA A 847 -14.28 42.90 32.09
C ALA A 847 -14.63 43.88 30.95
N GLU A 848 -15.70 43.60 30.20
CA GLU A 848 -16.15 44.46 29.10
C GLU A 848 -16.77 45.76 29.64
N LEU A 849 -17.68 45.66 30.61
CA LEU A 849 -18.30 46.78 31.30
C LEU A 849 -17.24 47.64 31.98
N GLN A 850 -16.25 47.01 32.62
CA GLN A 850 -15.16 47.73 33.27
C GLN A 850 -14.30 48.53 32.29
N ALA A 851 -13.95 47.94 31.14
CA ALA A 851 -13.20 48.63 30.09
C ALA A 851 -14.01 49.80 29.49
N ARG A 852 -15.30 49.59 29.20
CA ARG A 852 -16.18 50.60 28.60
C ARG A 852 -16.46 51.77 29.56
N ALA A 853 -16.69 51.49 30.84
CA ALA A 853 -16.89 52.50 31.86
C ALA A 853 -15.64 53.38 32.05
N SER A 854 -14.47 52.75 32.08
CA SER A 854 -13.18 53.45 32.20
C SER A 854 -12.93 54.38 31.01
N ALA A 855 -13.24 53.93 29.78
CA ALA A 855 -13.08 54.73 28.57
C ALA A 855 -13.99 55.98 28.53
N LEU A 856 -15.13 55.95 29.21
CA LEU A 856 -16.10 57.05 29.29
C LEU A 856 -15.90 57.96 30.51
N GLY A 857 -14.89 57.70 31.34
CA GLY A 857 -14.61 58.48 32.54
C GLY A 857 -15.62 58.27 33.68
N VAL A 858 -16.32 57.12 33.72
CA VAL A 858 -17.18 56.74 34.85
C VAL A 858 -16.32 56.65 36.12
N ARG A 859 -16.75 57.30 37.20
CA ARG A 859 -15.93 57.52 38.40
C ARG A 859 -15.85 56.31 39.33
N ALA A 860 -16.87 55.46 39.31
CA ALA A 860 -16.84 54.19 40.00
C ALA A 860 -17.84 53.21 39.39
N LEU A 861 -17.51 51.93 39.49
CA LEU A 861 -18.43 50.82 39.30
C LEU A 861 -18.65 50.19 40.66
N VAL A 862 -19.91 50.00 41.05
CA VAL A 862 -20.28 49.41 42.34
C VAL A 862 -21.17 48.21 42.07
N GLN A 863 -20.83 47.06 42.63
CA GLN A 863 -21.62 45.84 42.48
C GLN A 863 -22.79 45.85 43.48
N LYS A 864 -24.02 45.57 43.03
CA LYS A 864 -25.23 45.60 43.88
C LYS A 864 -25.19 44.60 45.04
N GLU A 865 -24.35 43.57 44.92
CA GLU A 865 -24.17 42.49 45.91
C GLU A 865 -23.28 42.91 47.09
N ASN A 866 -22.49 43.97 46.92
CA ASN A 866 -21.70 44.55 47.99
C ASN A 866 -22.58 45.47 48.84
N SER A 867 -22.35 45.47 50.16
CA SER A 867 -23.28 46.07 51.11
C SER A 867 -23.54 47.55 50.81
N VAL A 868 -24.73 47.99 51.21
CA VAL A 868 -25.18 49.38 51.28
C VAL A 868 -24.09 50.37 51.80
N GLU A 869 -23.19 49.91 52.66
CA GLU A 869 -22.08 50.72 53.18
C GLU A 869 -21.03 51.08 52.11
N GLU A 870 -20.79 50.20 51.13
CA GLU A 870 -19.83 50.40 50.04
C GLU A 870 -20.31 51.47 49.04
N LEU A 871 -21.61 51.51 48.74
CA LEU A 871 -22.21 52.56 47.92
C LEU A 871 -22.06 53.93 48.60
N GLY A 872 -22.35 54.02 49.90
CA GLY A 872 -22.18 55.24 50.67
C GLY A 872 -20.72 55.71 50.76
N ALA A 873 -19.77 54.78 50.96
CA ALA A 873 -18.34 55.09 50.96
C ALA A 873 -17.84 55.54 49.58
N THR A 874 -18.30 54.90 48.51
CA THR A 874 -17.93 55.25 47.14
C THR A 874 -18.43 56.63 46.75
N ILE A 875 -19.68 56.96 47.08
CA ILE A 875 -20.26 58.28 46.83
C ILE A 875 -19.48 59.38 47.57
N ARG A 876 -19.12 59.15 48.84
CA ARG A 876 -18.27 60.07 49.60
C ARG A 876 -16.92 60.29 48.95
N ARG A 877 -16.27 59.21 48.48
CA ARG A 877 -14.98 59.29 47.78
C ARG A 877 -15.10 60.08 46.47
N VAL A 878 -16.09 59.78 45.65
CA VAL A 878 -16.28 60.42 44.34
C VAL A 878 -16.59 61.91 44.49
N LEU A 879 -17.37 62.30 45.50
CA LEU A 879 -17.68 63.72 45.78
C LEU A 879 -16.51 64.49 46.43
N ALA A 880 -15.56 63.80 47.07
CA ALA A 880 -14.38 64.41 47.68
C ALA A 880 -13.21 64.62 46.69
N GLU A 881 -13.21 63.92 45.56
CA GLU A 881 -12.20 64.07 44.51
C GLU A 881 -12.47 65.34 43.67
N PRO A 882 -11.49 66.25 43.47
CA PRO A 882 -11.69 67.43 42.63
C PRO A 882 -11.97 67.03 41.17
N LEU A 883 -12.93 67.73 40.54
CA LEU A 883 -13.22 67.62 39.11
C LEU A 883 -11.92 67.90 38.33
N ARG A 884 -11.52 66.96 37.47
CA ARG A 884 -10.32 67.09 36.63
C ARG A 884 -10.68 67.69 35.29
#